data_AF-A0A2D0R310-F1
#
_entry.id   AF-A0A2D0R310-F1
#
_cell.length_a   1.000
_cell.length_b   1.000
_cell.length_c   1.000
_cell.angle_alpha   90.00
_cell.angle_beta   90.00
_cell.angle_gamma   90.00
#
_symmetry.space_group_name_H-M   'P 1'
#
loop_
_entity.id
_entity.type
_entity.pdbx_description
1 polymer ?
#
loop_
_entity_poly.entity_id
_entity_poly.type
_entity_poly.pdbx_seq_one_letter_code
_entity_poly.pdbx_strand_id
1 'polypeptide(L)'
;MSALPRNLVSLAVSGLFLCLLSFGIPAVFSQKPTEPSPSLQPQSRPECTHQEHPIISIQALSPWISTFSHPGVRDYSQLTLDLTRNELIVGARNYLFRLNLSNISLIQATEWGPDEDTRRSCQSKGKTEMECQNYIRVLLVNKTEVMTCGTNAFQPLCITREVGNMSRILERVNGVARCPYDPRHNSTAVVTDSGELYAATVIDFSGRDPVIYRSLGNMPPLRTAQYNSKWLNEPQFISAYDIGLFTFFFLRENAVEHDCGKTVYSRVARVCKNDIGGRFLLEDTWTTFTKARLNCSRSGEIPFYYNELQSTFYLPEQDLIYGIFTTNVNSIAASAVCAYNLSAITRAFNGPFRSQENPRSTWLPTLNPIPNFQCGTIEDEGPNEGLTERSLQDAQRLYLMNDVVQPVSVNPLVWQDNVRFSKLVVDIVQGQDTLHHVMYIGTEYGTILKALATTNKSLQGCYLEEMQLHPPGVKEPILSLQILHGDRTLFVGLNNRVIKIPLARCSSYKAEQMCLGARDPYCGWDRKQRRCTTIEDSSNMSQWFQNITACPLRNQTTDGAYGPWTPWQPCSHDDGEGTSACLCRSRACDSPSPLCGGKMCEGPTIEVANCSRNGGWTPWSSWGQCSTSCEIGFEVRQRSCNNPSPRHGGRVCVGQAREQRFCNEKVSCPQPVFWSSWSPWSKCSAECGGGVHSRSRNCENGNSCPGCALEYQACNLESCPEVRRNTPWTPWLPVNVTQGGARQEQRVRYVCRAQLADPHELQLGKRKVETRFCPNDGTATCDTDSLVDELLRTPGVRLTGSSWSLWESWTTCSQECAKGYRSRKRTCTGMDGKNSPNACRGSPVEYQDCNPQPCPVKGAWSCWSSWSQCTVPCGGGHYQRTRTCTNPAPARGGDICIGLHTEEALCNTHTCQGGWMAWTLWSACDDLGLQSRTRVCGNQGSPCAGNSTQYRDCNEIPAPECVSPSVIARLHIGPVTAVLPFRGVNRGQQ
;
A
#
# COMPACT_ATOMS: atom_id res chain seq x y z
N MET A 1 -43.22 16.00 37.31
CA MET A 1 -44.65 16.37 37.36
C MET A 1 -44.85 17.61 36.50
N SER A 2 -45.84 17.56 35.59
CA SER A 2 -46.51 18.66 34.84
C SER A 2 -45.62 19.65 34.05
N ALA A 3 -45.53 19.57 32.71
CA ALA A 3 -46.52 19.93 31.68
C ALA A 3 -46.34 21.37 31.13
N LEU A 4 -46.02 21.44 29.83
CA LEU A 4 -46.09 22.56 28.86
C LEU A 4 -47.53 23.16 28.78
N PRO A 5 -47.78 24.41 28.28
CA PRO A 5 -47.71 24.69 26.81
C PRO A 5 -47.54 26.17 26.29
N ARG A 6 -47.10 26.28 25.01
CA ARG A 6 -47.56 27.10 23.82
C ARG A 6 -47.97 28.58 24.03
N ASN A 7 -47.44 29.61 23.32
CA ASN A 7 -47.50 30.03 21.88
C ASN A 7 -48.09 31.48 21.77
N LEU A 8 -47.36 32.43 21.16
CA LEU A 8 -47.62 33.15 19.87
C LEU A 8 -48.60 34.34 19.88
N VAL A 9 -48.11 35.52 19.42
CA VAL A 9 -48.69 36.54 18.47
C VAL A 9 -47.54 37.59 18.27
N SER A 10 -46.91 37.92 17.12
CA SER A 10 -47.24 38.19 15.69
C SER A 10 -47.79 39.59 15.38
N LEU A 11 -47.04 40.37 14.57
CA LEU A 11 -47.47 41.40 13.58
C LEU A 11 -46.20 41.94 12.87
N ALA A 12 -45.84 41.49 11.66
CA ALA A 12 -46.29 41.89 10.31
C ALA A 12 -45.63 43.21 9.82
N VAL A 13 -44.60 43.19 8.95
CA VAL A 13 -44.56 43.07 7.45
C VAL A 13 -44.71 44.42 6.72
N SER A 14 -43.75 44.72 5.82
CA SER A 14 -43.79 45.45 4.51
C SER A 14 -42.40 46.08 4.24
N GLY A 15 -41.69 46.01 3.11
CA GLY A 15 -41.89 45.52 1.73
C GLY A 15 -40.65 45.91 0.86
N LEU A 16 -40.46 45.22 -0.27
CA LEU A 16 -39.36 45.20 -1.26
C LEU A 16 -39.00 46.58 -1.90
N PHE A 17 -37.84 46.85 -2.57
CA PHE A 17 -37.29 46.18 -3.78
C PHE A 17 -35.93 46.80 -4.27
N LEU A 18 -35.12 45.94 -4.93
CA LEU A 18 -34.21 46.13 -6.11
C LEU A 18 -32.73 46.62 -6.00
N CYS A 19 -31.84 45.64 -6.26
CA CYS A 19 -30.64 45.55 -7.15
C CYS A 19 -29.35 46.39 -6.96
N LEU A 20 -28.19 45.69 -7.03
CA LEU A 20 -27.17 45.85 -8.10
C LEU A 20 -26.05 44.75 -8.06
N LEU A 21 -26.00 43.98 -9.15
CA LEU A 21 -24.85 43.43 -9.92
C LEU A 21 -23.60 42.83 -9.24
N SER A 22 -23.32 41.55 -9.56
CA SER A 22 -21.95 41.04 -9.70
C SER A 22 -21.83 40.15 -10.95
N PHE A 23 -20.88 40.51 -11.81
CA PHE A 23 -20.53 39.88 -13.08
C PHE A 23 -19.78 38.56 -12.86
N GLY A 24 -20.17 37.52 -13.61
CA GLY A 24 -19.37 36.31 -13.80
C GLY A 24 -18.61 36.38 -15.14
N ILE A 25 -17.33 36.01 -15.11
CA ILE A 25 -16.51 35.65 -16.28
C ILE A 25 -15.86 34.28 -15.98
N PRO A 26 -15.79 33.35 -16.94
CA PRO A 26 -15.54 31.93 -16.67
C PRO A 26 -14.04 31.60 -16.67
N ALA A 27 -13.62 30.71 -15.76
CA ALA A 27 -12.29 30.10 -15.81
C ALA A 27 -12.33 28.85 -16.71
N VAL A 28 -11.55 28.94 -17.79
CA VAL A 28 -11.28 27.90 -18.78
C VAL A 28 -10.57 26.71 -18.12
N PHE A 29 -11.18 25.53 -18.17
CA PHE A 29 -10.52 24.26 -17.85
C PHE A 29 -9.56 23.89 -18.99
N SER A 30 -8.26 23.96 -18.73
CA SER A 30 -7.24 23.44 -19.64
C SER A 30 -7.15 21.92 -19.46
N GLN A 31 -7.56 21.17 -20.48
CA GLN A 31 -7.32 19.74 -20.62
C GLN A 31 -5.82 19.49 -20.83
N LYS A 32 -5.21 18.67 -19.98
CA LYS A 32 -3.91 18.02 -20.27
C LYS A 32 -4.15 16.53 -20.57
N PRO A 33 -3.40 15.94 -21.51
CA PRO A 33 -3.76 14.72 -22.21
C PRO A 33 -3.50 13.45 -21.40
N THR A 34 -4.35 12.46 -21.65
CA THR A 34 -4.26 11.06 -21.24
C THR A 34 -3.05 10.38 -21.88
N GLU A 35 -2.12 9.89 -21.06
CA GLU A 35 -1.11 8.91 -21.46
C GLU A 35 -1.54 7.48 -21.11
N PRO A 36 -1.07 6.47 -21.85
CA PRO A 36 -1.67 5.14 -21.88
C PRO A 36 -1.23 4.24 -20.71
N SER A 37 -2.13 3.34 -20.35
CA SER A 37 -2.00 2.28 -19.34
C SER A 37 -0.68 1.50 -19.43
N PRO A 38 0.05 1.31 -18.30
CA PRO A 38 1.15 0.36 -18.27
C PRO A 38 0.61 -1.07 -18.12
N SER A 39 1.14 -1.95 -18.97
CA SER A 39 0.97 -3.41 -18.97
C SER A 39 1.31 -4.04 -17.61
N LEU A 40 0.52 -5.04 -17.21
CA LEU A 40 0.78 -5.90 -16.05
C LEU A 40 2.16 -6.57 -16.16
N GLN A 41 3.08 -6.20 -15.28
CA GLN A 41 4.16 -7.06 -14.81
C GLN A 41 3.74 -7.72 -13.48
N PRO A 42 4.22 -8.94 -13.17
CA PRO A 42 3.84 -9.66 -11.97
C PRO A 42 4.30 -8.88 -10.74
N GLN A 43 3.35 -8.36 -9.97
CA GLN A 43 3.64 -7.71 -8.69
C GLN A 43 4.32 -8.72 -7.77
N SER A 44 5.58 -8.43 -7.43
CA SER A 44 6.20 -8.92 -6.21
C SER A 44 5.25 -8.62 -5.05
N ARG A 45 4.97 -9.63 -4.22
CA ARG A 45 4.23 -9.48 -2.97
C ARG A 45 4.70 -8.20 -2.27
N PRO A 46 3.80 -7.29 -1.84
CA PRO A 46 4.24 -6.15 -1.04
C PRO A 46 4.92 -6.71 0.22
N GLU A 47 6.21 -6.44 0.37
CA GLU A 47 6.96 -6.75 1.59
C GLU A 47 6.29 -6.01 2.72
N CYS A 48 5.67 -6.77 3.61
CA CYS A 48 4.96 -6.21 4.73
C CYS A 48 5.94 -5.78 5.81
N THR A 49 6.44 -4.56 5.68
CA THR A 49 7.44 -3.94 6.54
C THR A 49 6.88 -2.65 7.12
N HIS A 50 5.77 -2.73 7.89
CA HIS A 50 5.43 -1.62 8.77
C HIS A 50 6.38 -1.65 9.96
N GLN A 51 7.28 -0.68 10.02
CA GLN A 51 8.29 -0.56 11.08
C GLN A 51 7.62 0.05 12.32
N GLU A 52 6.80 -0.73 13.03
CA GLU A 52 6.27 -0.29 14.33
C GLU A 52 7.13 -0.80 15.47
N HIS A 53 7.56 0.14 16.31
CA HIS A 53 8.32 -0.11 17.52
C HIS A 53 7.45 -0.82 18.58
N PRO A 54 8.04 -1.64 19.46
CA PRO A 54 7.29 -2.34 20.50
C PRO A 54 6.67 -1.37 21.51
N ILE A 55 5.36 -1.49 21.71
CA ILE A 55 4.61 -0.75 22.73
C ILE A 55 4.52 -1.60 24.01
N ILE A 56 4.96 -1.04 25.13
CA ILE A 56 4.93 -1.65 26.46
C ILE A 56 3.83 -0.99 27.28
N SER A 57 2.87 -1.80 27.71
CA SER A 57 1.77 -1.34 28.56
C SER A 57 2.22 -1.06 29.99
N ILE A 58 1.46 -0.24 30.71
CA ILE A 58 1.74 0.06 32.13
C ILE A 58 1.76 -1.20 33.01
N GLN A 59 0.97 -2.23 32.67
CA GLN A 59 0.96 -3.51 33.40
C GLN A 59 2.27 -4.29 33.22
N ALA A 60 2.90 -4.20 32.05
CA ALA A 60 4.20 -4.81 31.81
C ALA A 60 5.34 -4.01 32.45
N LEU A 61 5.18 -2.69 32.59
CA LEU A 61 6.14 -1.81 33.27
C LEU A 61 6.03 -1.85 34.80
N SER A 62 4.89 -2.25 35.37
CA SER A 62 4.62 -2.15 36.81
C SER A 62 5.67 -2.82 37.71
N PRO A 63 6.32 -3.96 37.37
CA PRO A 63 7.35 -4.55 38.22
C PRO A 63 8.62 -3.70 38.33
N TRP A 64 8.85 -2.80 37.38
CA TRP A 64 10.04 -1.97 37.27
C TRP A 64 9.83 -0.55 37.81
N ILE A 65 8.56 -0.16 38.01
CA ILE A 65 8.18 1.20 38.36
C ILE A 65 8.12 1.34 39.88
N SER A 66 8.75 2.40 40.39
CA SER A 66 8.47 2.92 41.74
C SER A 66 7.67 4.21 41.63
N THR A 67 6.63 4.38 42.44
CA THR A 67 5.70 5.51 42.35
C THR A 67 5.58 6.23 43.68
N PHE A 68 5.57 7.56 43.64
CA PHE A 68 5.24 8.41 44.77
C PHE A 68 4.01 9.27 44.46
N SER A 69 3.06 9.32 45.39
CA SER A 69 1.88 10.20 45.30
C SER A 69 1.44 10.63 46.70
N HIS A 70 1.00 11.88 46.84
CA HIS A 70 0.43 12.41 48.07
C HIS A 70 -1.07 12.71 47.92
N PRO A 71 -1.94 12.34 48.88
CA PRO A 71 -3.38 12.58 48.81
C PRO A 71 -3.72 14.07 48.63
N GLY A 72 -4.63 14.40 47.71
CA GLY A 72 -5.08 15.78 47.47
C GLY A 72 -4.11 16.68 46.68
N VAL A 73 -2.89 16.22 46.42
CA VAL A 73 -1.85 17.00 45.70
C VAL A 73 -1.86 16.67 44.22
N ARG A 74 -1.66 17.71 43.38
CA ARG A 74 -1.63 17.63 41.93
C ARG A 74 -0.47 18.44 41.35
N ASP A 75 -0.24 18.34 40.04
CA ASP A 75 0.75 19.09 39.26
C ASP A 75 2.20 18.89 39.73
N TYR A 76 2.75 17.68 39.63
CA TYR A 76 4.17 17.41 39.93
C TYR A 76 5.05 17.88 38.76
N SER A 77 5.13 19.21 38.58
CA SER A 77 5.67 19.85 37.38
C SER A 77 7.15 20.23 37.48
N GLN A 78 7.72 20.36 38.68
CA GLN A 78 9.13 20.69 38.87
C GLN A 78 9.86 19.56 39.61
N LEU A 79 10.95 19.08 39.01
CA LEU A 79 11.79 18.00 39.53
C LEU A 79 13.25 18.44 39.45
N THR A 80 13.97 18.34 40.56
CA THR A 80 15.41 18.62 40.63
C THR A 80 16.11 17.52 41.41
N LEU A 81 17.25 17.07 40.90
CA LEU A 81 18.09 16.05 41.51
C LEU A 81 19.15 16.74 42.40
N ASP A 82 19.23 16.39 43.68
CA ASP A 82 20.35 16.73 44.56
C ASP A 82 21.24 15.50 44.75
N LEU A 83 22.29 15.43 43.93
CA LEU A 83 23.26 14.33 43.96
C LEU A 83 24.11 14.34 45.24
N THR A 84 24.27 15.49 45.90
CA THR A 84 25.13 15.59 47.09
C THR A 84 24.53 14.89 48.31
N ARG A 85 23.19 14.87 48.39
CA ARG A 85 22.43 14.24 49.49
C ARG A 85 21.71 12.96 49.07
N ASN A 86 21.82 12.59 47.80
CA ASN A 86 21.09 11.49 47.20
C ASN A 86 19.55 11.66 47.30
N GLU A 87 19.05 12.87 47.04
CA GLU A 87 17.63 13.25 47.20
C GLU A 87 17.02 13.81 45.91
N LEU A 88 15.74 13.51 45.68
CA LEU A 88 14.91 14.09 44.64
C LEU A 88 13.99 15.14 45.28
N ILE A 89 14.12 16.38 44.83
CA ILE A 89 13.27 17.48 45.27
C ILE A 89 12.16 17.67 44.24
N VAL A 90 10.92 17.71 44.72
CA VAL A 90 9.73 17.79 43.88
C VAL A 90 8.89 19.00 44.27
N GLY A 91 8.64 19.87 43.30
CA GLY A 91 7.68 20.96 43.40
C GLY A 91 6.33 20.54 42.81
N ALA A 92 5.30 20.55 43.65
CA ALA A 92 3.92 20.26 43.27
C ALA A 92 2.99 21.40 43.69
N ARG A 93 1.71 21.36 43.30
CA ARG A 93 0.73 22.36 43.72
C ARG A 93 0.63 22.41 45.25
N ASN A 94 0.95 23.57 45.83
CA ASN A 94 0.98 23.87 47.26
C ASN A 94 1.98 23.05 48.10
N TYR A 95 2.85 22.23 47.51
CA TYR A 95 3.74 21.35 48.27
C TYR A 95 5.14 21.27 47.67
N LEU A 96 6.11 21.13 48.56
CA LEU A 96 7.47 20.72 48.26
C LEU A 96 7.73 19.36 48.92
N PHE A 97 8.31 18.43 48.19
CA PHE A 97 8.68 17.12 48.71
C PHE A 97 10.18 16.87 48.56
N ARG A 98 10.74 16.20 49.57
CA ARG A 98 12.04 15.55 49.52
C ARG A 98 11.82 14.06 49.50
N LEU A 99 12.31 13.42 48.46
CA LEU A 99 12.21 11.99 48.24
C LEU A 99 13.61 11.41 48.18
N ASN A 100 13.78 10.18 48.62
CA ASN A 100 15.05 9.48 48.44
C ASN A 100 15.22 9.07 46.96
N LEU A 101 16.38 9.32 46.35
CA LEU A 101 16.62 8.99 44.93
C LEU A 101 16.53 7.48 44.64
N SER A 102 16.91 6.64 45.60
CA SER A 102 16.98 5.18 45.40
C SER A 102 15.62 4.50 45.32
N ASN A 103 14.68 4.83 46.22
CA ASN A 103 13.39 4.14 46.36
C ASN A 103 12.16 5.06 46.27
N ILE A 104 12.35 6.35 45.98
CA ILE A 104 11.31 7.39 45.94
C ILE A 104 10.48 7.53 47.23
N SER A 105 11.01 7.08 48.37
CA SER A 105 10.34 7.20 49.67
C SER A 105 10.35 8.63 50.18
N LEU A 106 9.25 9.05 50.82
CA LEU A 106 9.12 10.38 51.41
C LEU A 106 10.09 10.58 52.58
N ILE A 107 10.91 11.63 52.50
CA ILE A 107 11.77 12.11 53.59
C ILE A 107 11.07 13.27 54.31
N GLN A 108 10.58 14.26 53.55
CA GLN A 108 9.93 15.46 54.08
C GLN A 108 8.85 15.95 53.12
N ALA A 109 7.72 16.38 53.66
CA ALA A 109 6.69 17.12 52.95
C ALA A 109 6.53 18.50 53.60
N THR A 110 6.61 19.56 52.81
CA THR A 110 6.46 20.94 53.27
C THR A 110 5.33 21.60 52.50
N GLU A 111 4.28 22.01 53.22
CA GLU A 111 3.18 22.76 52.64
C GLU A 111 3.60 24.21 52.36
N TRP A 112 3.20 24.69 51.20
CA TRP A 112 3.43 26.06 50.73
C TRP A 112 2.23 26.52 49.88
N GLY A 113 1.05 26.54 50.48
CA GLY A 113 -0.16 27.12 49.90
C GLY A 113 -0.22 28.66 50.02
N PRO A 114 -1.10 29.32 49.26
CA PRO A 114 -1.37 30.75 49.42
C PRO A 114 -2.20 31.02 50.68
N ASP A 115 -1.98 32.19 51.29
CA ASP A 115 -2.82 32.66 52.40
C ASP A 115 -4.28 32.87 51.93
N GLU A 116 -5.24 32.73 52.84
CA GLU A 116 -6.69 32.87 52.56
C GLU A 116 -7.05 34.21 51.91
N ASP A 117 -6.41 35.30 52.32
CA ASP A 117 -6.65 36.64 51.76
C ASP A 117 -6.13 36.76 50.33
N THR A 118 -4.95 36.20 50.04
CA THR A 118 -4.37 36.14 48.69
C THR A 118 -5.27 35.31 47.77
N ARG A 119 -5.76 34.17 48.27
CA ARG A 119 -6.68 33.30 47.53
C ARG A 119 -8.02 33.98 47.24
N ARG A 120 -8.62 34.67 48.21
CA ARG A 120 -9.86 35.46 48.02
C ARG A 120 -9.65 36.62 47.05
N SER A 121 -8.51 37.30 47.13
CA SER A 121 -8.13 38.38 46.19
C SER A 121 -7.95 37.88 44.76
N CYS A 122 -7.43 36.66 44.58
CA CYS A 122 -7.37 36.02 43.26
C CYS A 122 -8.77 35.70 42.71
N GLN A 123 -9.65 35.15 43.56
CA GLN A 123 -11.03 34.83 43.16
C GLN A 123 -11.86 36.08 42.82
N SER A 124 -11.67 37.19 43.55
CA SER A 124 -12.34 38.45 43.25
C SER A 124 -11.91 39.06 41.91
N LYS A 125 -10.72 38.70 41.41
CA LYS A 125 -10.24 39.03 40.05
C LYS A 125 -10.79 38.08 38.96
N GLY A 126 -11.75 37.21 39.30
CA GLY A 126 -12.45 36.34 38.35
C GLY A 126 -11.74 35.03 38.01
N LYS A 127 -10.74 34.61 38.81
CA LYS A 127 -10.03 33.34 38.63
C LYS A 127 -10.68 32.21 39.42
N THR A 128 -10.54 30.99 38.93
CA THR A 128 -11.14 29.79 39.57
C THR A 128 -10.37 29.37 40.81
N GLU A 129 -11.00 28.60 41.71
CA GLU A 129 -10.34 28.04 42.89
C GLU A 129 -9.14 27.16 42.55
N MET A 130 -9.18 26.45 41.41
CA MET A 130 -8.06 25.64 40.93
C MET A 130 -6.88 26.49 40.47
N GLU A 131 -7.13 27.66 39.85
CA GLU A 131 -6.08 28.58 39.42
C GLU A 131 -5.50 29.39 40.58
N CYS A 132 -6.32 29.70 41.60
CA CYS A 132 -5.92 30.44 42.81
C CYS A 132 -5.19 29.55 43.83
N GLN A 133 -4.19 28.80 43.36
CA GLN A 133 -3.31 27.97 44.18
C GLN A 133 -1.85 28.39 43.95
N ASN A 134 -0.94 27.87 44.76
CA ASN A 134 0.48 28.07 44.54
C ASN A 134 1.07 26.94 43.68
N TYR A 135 1.34 27.22 42.42
CA TYR A 135 2.00 26.29 41.51
C TYR A 135 3.49 26.58 41.51
N ILE A 136 4.30 25.60 41.88
CA ILE A 136 5.76 25.75 41.87
C ILE A 136 6.23 25.72 40.42
N ARG A 137 6.97 26.76 40.01
CA ARG A 137 7.43 26.96 38.64
C ARG A 137 8.93 27.12 38.52
N VAL A 138 9.60 27.56 39.59
CA VAL A 138 11.05 27.60 39.68
C VAL A 138 11.48 26.76 40.87
N LEU A 139 12.41 25.83 40.63
CA LEU A 139 13.03 24.98 41.63
C LEU A 139 14.51 24.85 41.28
N LEU A 140 15.36 25.53 42.03
CA LEU A 140 16.80 25.59 41.77
C LEU A 140 17.55 25.25 43.05
N VAL A 141 18.52 24.34 42.94
CA VAL A 141 19.35 23.90 44.07
C VAL A 141 20.75 24.48 43.87
N ASN A 142 21.23 25.24 44.85
CA ASN A 142 22.57 25.82 44.87
C ASN A 142 23.29 25.39 46.15
N LYS A 143 24.16 24.37 46.05
CA LYS A 143 25.01 23.80 47.13
C LYS A 143 24.26 23.44 48.43
N THR A 144 23.92 24.44 49.25
CA THR A 144 23.25 24.31 50.55
C THR A 144 21.83 24.89 50.60
N GLU A 145 21.45 25.64 49.58
CA GLU A 145 20.18 26.38 49.53
C GLU A 145 19.33 25.92 48.34
N VAL A 146 18.00 25.95 48.53
CA VAL A 146 17.02 25.72 47.48
C VAL A 146 16.22 27.00 47.28
N MET A 147 16.34 27.59 46.10
CA MET A 147 15.48 28.69 45.69
C MET A 147 14.24 28.12 45.01
N THR A 148 13.08 28.46 45.55
CA THR A 148 11.79 28.01 45.01
C THR A 148 10.91 29.21 44.73
N CYS A 149 10.28 29.26 43.56
CA CYS A 149 9.27 30.27 43.24
C CYS A 149 7.97 29.62 42.76
N GLY A 150 6.85 30.17 43.22
CA GLY A 150 5.54 29.72 42.81
C GLY A 150 4.60 30.87 42.45
N THR A 151 3.54 30.55 41.72
CA THR A 151 2.54 31.53 41.24
C THR A 151 1.76 32.18 42.38
N ASN A 152 1.65 31.48 43.51
CA ASN A 152 1.01 31.91 44.75
C ASN A 152 -0.30 32.69 44.51
N ALA A 153 -1.26 32.05 43.83
CA ALA A 153 -2.55 32.62 43.44
C ALA A 153 -2.45 33.97 42.69
N PHE A 154 -1.65 34.01 41.61
CA PHE A 154 -1.37 35.20 40.81
C PHE A 154 -0.71 36.34 41.62
N GLN A 155 0.09 35.98 42.62
CA GLN A 155 0.96 36.89 43.36
C GLN A 155 2.33 36.21 43.56
N PRO A 156 3.15 36.14 42.50
CA PRO A 156 4.33 35.30 42.47
C PRO A 156 5.29 35.60 43.62
N LEU A 157 5.75 34.55 44.29
CA LEU A 157 6.59 34.63 45.48
C LEU A 157 7.76 33.66 45.36
N CYS A 158 8.96 34.15 45.68
CA CYS A 158 10.17 33.34 45.76
C CYS A 158 10.62 33.20 47.22
N ILE A 159 11.00 32.00 47.61
CA ILE A 159 11.50 31.68 48.95
C ILE A 159 12.74 30.82 48.82
N THR A 160 13.81 31.24 49.48
CA THR A 160 15.05 30.49 49.64
C THR A 160 15.01 29.70 50.94
N ARG A 161 15.30 28.40 50.86
CA ARG A 161 15.21 27.44 51.97
C ARG A 161 16.51 26.66 52.13
N GLU A 162 16.75 26.12 53.31
CA GLU A 162 17.85 25.20 53.54
C GLU A 162 17.52 23.82 52.95
N VAL A 163 18.42 23.23 52.14
CA VAL A 163 18.15 21.94 51.47
C VAL A 163 17.84 20.82 52.49
N GLY A 164 18.60 20.78 53.59
CA GLY A 164 18.47 19.76 54.63
C GLY A 164 17.20 19.86 55.47
N ASN A 165 16.48 21.00 55.43
CA ASN A 165 15.19 21.17 56.09
C ASN A 165 14.36 22.26 55.38
N MET A 166 13.44 21.84 54.51
CA MET A 166 12.61 22.75 53.71
C MET A 166 11.62 23.59 54.51
N SER A 167 11.41 23.29 55.80
CA SER A 167 10.60 24.14 56.68
C SER A 167 11.35 25.40 57.12
N ARG A 168 12.68 25.40 57.07
CA ARG A 168 13.49 26.57 57.46
C ARG A 168 13.63 27.52 56.28
N ILE A 169 13.03 28.70 56.42
CA ILE A 169 13.10 29.78 55.44
C ILE A 169 14.32 30.65 55.75
N LEU A 170 15.15 30.89 54.75
CA LEU A 170 16.33 31.77 54.83
C LEU A 170 15.95 33.18 54.37
N GLU A 171 15.31 33.30 53.20
CA GLU A 171 14.95 34.58 52.59
C GLU A 171 13.60 34.48 51.87
N ARG A 172 12.86 35.59 51.85
CA ARG A 172 11.65 35.77 51.04
C ARG A 172 11.85 36.95 50.11
N VAL A 173 11.65 36.73 48.81
CA VAL A 173 11.80 37.79 47.80
C VAL A 173 10.59 37.81 46.89
N ASN A 174 10.28 39.01 46.38
CA ASN A 174 9.23 39.18 45.38
C ASN A 174 9.49 38.29 44.14
N GLY A 175 8.47 37.56 43.68
CA GLY A 175 8.56 36.68 42.52
C GLY A 175 8.28 37.35 41.18
N VAL A 176 7.91 38.63 41.16
CA VAL A 176 7.74 39.43 39.94
C VAL A 176 9.00 39.36 39.07
N ALA A 177 8.82 39.11 37.76
CA ALA A 177 9.88 38.88 36.77
C ALA A 177 10.76 37.61 36.99
N ARG A 178 10.50 36.81 38.03
CA ARG A 178 11.22 35.56 38.34
C ARG A 178 10.35 34.32 38.17
N CYS A 179 9.05 34.48 38.38
CA CYS A 179 8.05 33.42 38.34
C CYS A 179 6.78 33.97 37.67
N PRO A 180 6.08 33.16 36.85
CA PRO A 180 4.86 33.61 36.20
C PRO A 180 3.71 33.79 37.19
N TYR A 181 2.74 34.61 36.82
CA TYR A 181 1.47 34.78 37.54
C TYR A 181 0.50 33.63 37.27
N ASP A 182 0.30 33.31 35.99
CA ASP A 182 -0.59 32.25 35.55
C ASP A 182 0.19 30.92 35.49
N PRO A 183 -0.31 29.82 36.08
CA PRO A 183 0.36 28.53 35.99
C PRO A 183 0.51 28.01 34.56
N ARG A 184 -0.25 28.50 33.59
CA ARG A 184 -0.17 28.06 32.18
C ARG A 184 0.91 28.77 31.39
N HIS A 185 1.48 29.86 31.91
CA HIS A 185 2.57 30.55 31.24
C HIS A 185 3.88 29.79 31.43
N ASN A 186 4.51 29.46 30.31
CA ASN A 186 5.82 28.82 30.32
C ASN A 186 6.87 29.83 30.77
N SER A 187 7.74 29.37 31.65
CA SER A 187 8.82 30.16 32.22
C SER A 187 10.03 29.25 32.41
N THR A 188 11.20 29.86 32.45
CA THR A 188 12.44 29.15 32.72
C THR A 188 13.35 30.04 33.55
N ALA A 189 14.21 29.42 34.34
CA ALA A 189 15.19 30.13 35.16
C ALA A 189 16.42 29.26 35.37
N VAL A 190 17.56 29.91 35.53
CA VAL A 190 18.85 29.30 35.86
C VAL A 190 19.58 30.20 36.86
N VAL A 191 20.28 29.58 37.80
CA VAL A 191 21.20 30.27 38.72
C VAL A 191 22.61 29.99 38.25
N THR A 192 23.42 31.04 38.15
CA THR A 192 24.83 30.95 37.78
C THR A 192 25.69 30.60 38.98
N ASP A 193 26.93 30.17 38.73
CA ASP A 193 27.91 29.88 39.79
C ASP A 193 28.24 31.10 40.68
N SER A 194 28.08 32.32 40.15
CA SER A 194 28.22 33.58 40.90
C SER A 194 27.02 33.89 41.79
N GLY A 195 25.95 33.10 41.74
CA GLY A 195 24.74 33.25 42.54
C GLY A 195 23.67 34.17 41.94
N GLU A 196 23.86 34.62 40.69
CA GLU A 196 22.87 35.45 39.99
C GLU A 196 21.76 34.59 39.38
N LEU A 197 20.51 35.05 39.51
CA LEU A 197 19.34 34.43 38.93
C LEU A 197 19.01 35.08 37.59
N TYR A 198 19.00 34.26 36.55
CA TYR A 198 18.52 34.62 35.21
C TYR A 198 17.17 33.93 35.01
N ALA A 199 16.11 34.72 34.83
CA ALA A 199 14.75 34.23 34.65
C ALA A 199 14.13 34.79 33.38
N ALA A 200 13.33 33.97 32.70
CA ALA A 200 12.57 34.38 31.53
C ALA A 200 11.09 33.99 31.74
N THR A 201 10.24 35.01 31.84
CA THR A 201 8.82 34.87 32.21
C THR A 201 8.04 36.12 31.77
N VAL A 202 6.79 36.25 32.22
CA VAL A 202 6.00 37.47 32.11
C VAL A 202 5.94 38.21 33.44
N ILE A 203 6.00 39.54 33.41
CA ILE A 203 6.02 40.38 34.63
C ILE A 203 4.63 40.86 35.05
N ASP A 204 3.63 40.79 34.17
CA ASP A 204 2.30 41.33 34.41
C ASP A 204 1.22 40.24 34.55
N PHE A 205 0.12 40.59 35.22
CA PHE A 205 -1.02 39.68 35.39
C PHE A 205 -1.68 39.27 34.06
N SER A 206 -1.59 40.12 33.03
CA SER A 206 -2.21 39.85 31.72
C SER A 206 -1.33 39.04 30.76
N GLY A 207 -0.05 38.83 31.10
CA GLY A 207 0.91 38.12 30.26
C GLY A 207 1.37 38.86 29.01
N ARG A 208 1.26 40.20 28.98
CA ARG A 208 1.59 41.04 27.83
C ARG A 208 3.01 41.61 27.84
N ASP A 209 3.68 41.61 28.99
CA ASP A 209 5.06 42.12 29.14
C ASP A 209 6.02 40.94 29.41
N PRO A 210 6.51 40.26 28.34
CA PRO A 210 7.50 39.22 28.46
C PRO A 210 8.89 39.81 28.78
N VAL A 211 9.65 39.14 29.62
CA VAL A 211 10.93 39.64 30.10
C VAL A 211 11.97 38.52 30.23
N ILE A 212 13.18 38.79 29.77
CA ILE A 212 14.39 38.09 30.23
C ILE A 212 15.08 39.01 31.24
N TYR A 213 15.20 38.54 32.47
CA TYR A 213 15.54 39.33 33.64
C TYR A 213 16.69 38.70 34.42
N ARG A 214 17.70 39.49 34.77
CA ARG A 214 18.72 39.13 35.76
C ARG A 214 18.43 39.84 37.06
N SER A 215 18.51 39.08 38.15
CA SER A 215 18.41 39.62 39.50
C SER A 215 19.13 38.72 40.49
N LEU A 216 19.28 39.20 41.72
CA LEU A 216 20.08 38.54 42.76
C LEU A 216 21.58 38.50 42.37
N GLY A 217 22.45 38.51 43.35
CA GLY A 217 23.90 38.62 43.15
C GLY A 217 24.42 40.07 43.13
N ASN A 218 25.66 40.23 42.69
CA ASN A 218 26.42 41.48 42.81
C ASN A 218 26.27 42.42 41.61
N MET A 219 25.83 41.90 40.45
CA MET A 219 25.64 42.68 39.24
C MET A 219 24.29 43.42 39.24
N PRO A 220 24.19 44.57 38.57
CA PRO A 220 22.94 45.33 38.50
C PRO A 220 21.82 44.50 37.84
N PRO A 221 20.56 44.67 38.27
CA PRO A 221 19.44 44.00 37.64
C PRO A 221 19.23 44.53 36.22
N LEU A 222 19.11 43.64 35.23
CA LEU A 222 18.91 44.01 33.83
C LEU A 222 17.71 43.28 33.25
N ARG A 223 16.96 43.97 32.38
CA ARG A 223 15.79 43.41 31.69
C ARG A 223 15.83 43.62 30.18
N THR A 224 15.02 42.87 29.44
CA THR A 224 14.73 43.18 28.03
C THR A 224 13.86 44.43 27.91
N ALA A 225 13.97 45.11 26.76
CA ALA A 225 13.21 46.31 26.44
C ALA A 225 11.68 46.08 26.58
N GLN A 226 11.03 46.93 27.37
CA GLN A 226 9.61 46.80 27.70
C GLN A 226 8.72 47.11 26.48
N TYR A 227 7.67 46.30 26.27
CA TYR A 227 6.69 46.46 25.18
C TYR A 227 7.30 46.52 23.77
N ASN A 228 8.54 46.05 23.60
CA ASN A 228 9.22 46.03 22.32
C ASN A 228 9.06 44.67 21.64
N SER A 229 8.08 44.57 20.74
CA SER A 229 7.79 43.34 19.99
C SER A 229 8.95 42.86 19.11
N LYS A 230 9.91 43.74 18.78
CA LYS A 230 11.09 43.34 18.02
C LYS A 230 12.05 42.48 18.87
N TRP A 231 12.16 42.81 20.16
CA TRP A 231 12.96 42.05 21.12
C TRP A 231 12.31 40.74 21.51
N LEU A 232 11.04 40.79 21.92
CA LEU A 232 10.25 39.62 22.31
C LEU A 232 8.81 39.80 21.85
N ASN A 233 8.29 38.88 21.04
CA ASN A 233 6.93 38.94 20.50
C ASN A 233 6.07 37.75 20.94
N GLU A 234 5.29 37.93 22.01
CA GLU A 234 4.47 36.85 22.62
C GLU A 234 5.28 35.53 22.80
N PRO A 235 6.46 35.57 23.45
CA PRO A 235 7.32 34.41 23.53
C PRO A 235 6.76 33.36 24.49
N GLN A 236 7.05 32.09 24.18
CA GLN A 236 6.99 30.98 25.11
C GLN A 236 8.42 30.58 25.43
N PHE A 237 8.80 30.63 26.71
CA PHE A 237 10.15 30.26 27.16
C PHE A 237 10.23 28.78 27.48
N ILE A 238 11.24 28.08 26.96
CA ILE A 238 11.38 26.63 27.08
C ILE A 238 12.43 26.28 28.12
N SER A 239 13.63 26.83 27.99
CA SER A 239 14.77 26.51 28.85
C SER A 239 15.80 27.64 28.88
N ALA A 240 16.63 27.63 29.91
CA ALA A 240 17.81 28.47 30.02
C ALA A 240 19.00 27.61 30.44
N TYR A 241 20.17 27.91 29.88
CA TYR A 241 21.41 27.23 30.22
C TYR A 241 22.51 28.24 30.51
N ASP A 242 23.24 27.99 31.57
CA ASP A 242 24.48 28.69 31.88
C ASP A 242 25.65 27.99 31.15
N ILE A 243 26.26 28.65 30.15
CA ILE A 243 27.33 28.07 29.34
C ILE A 243 28.46 29.10 29.12
N GLY A 244 29.60 28.85 29.76
CA GLY A 244 30.79 29.69 29.63
C GLY A 244 30.55 31.12 30.14
N LEU A 245 30.74 32.11 29.27
CA LEU A 245 30.54 33.54 29.59
C LEU A 245 29.12 34.05 29.31
N PHE A 246 28.24 33.20 28.78
CA PHE A 246 26.91 33.57 28.34
C PHE A 246 25.84 32.79 29.09
N THR A 247 24.67 33.41 29.21
CA THR A 247 23.42 32.71 29.53
C THR A 247 22.59 32.60 28.27
N PHE A 248 22.24 31.37 27.89
CA PHE A 248 21.42 31.09 26.70
C PHE A 248 19.96 30.87 27.10
N PHE A 249 19.05 31.39 26.30
CA PHE A 249 17.60 31.22 26.46
C PHE A 249 17.01 30.64 25.18
N PHE A 250 16.25 29.56 25.33
CA PHE A 250 15.54 28.93 24.24
C PHE A 250 14.05 29.25 24.35
N LEU A 251 13.50 29.77 23.26
CA LEU A 251 12.12 30.24 23.22
C LEU A 251 11.52 30.05 21.83
N ARG A 252 10.20 30.13 21.73
CA ARG A 252 9.47 30.30 20.47
C ARG A 252 8.62 31.56 20.55
N GLU A 253 8.56 32.33 19.48
CA GLU A 253 7.88 33.62 19.43
C GLU A 253 7.27 33.87 18.04
N ASN A 254 6.39 34.86 17.94
CA ASN A 254 5.88 35.30 16.64
C ASN A 254 6.98 36.01 15.83
N ALA A 255 7.28 35.49 14.63
CA ALA A 255 8.32 36.02 13.76
C ALA A 255 7.95 37.42 13.24
N VAL A 256 8.77 38.41 13.57
CA VAL A 256 8.62 39.80 13.10
C VAL A 256 9.25 40.02 11.73
N GLU A 257 10.15 39.12 11.31
CA GLU A 257 10.88 39.18 10.05
C GLU A 257 10.16 38.50 8.88
N HIS A 258 8.97 37.95 9.13
CA HIS A 258 8.16 37.28 8.12
C HIS A 258 7.01 38.19 7.67
N ASP A 259 7.07 38.63 6.42
CA ASP A 259 6.10 39.60 5.87
C ASP A 259 4.73 38.96 5.55
N CYS A 260 4.64 37.62 5.48
CA CYS A 260 3.47 36.89 5.02
C CYS A 260 2.73 36.17 6.16
N GLY A 261 1.89 36.91 6.90
CA GLY A 261 1.03 36.34 7.94
C GLY A 261 1.74 36.06 9.27
N LYS A 262 1.00 35.53 10.24
CA LYS A 262 1.53 35.21 11.58
C LYS A 262 2.17 33.83 11.58
N THR A 263 3.50 33.77 11.63
CA THR A 263 4.26 32.52 11.78
C THR A 263 5.06 32.54 13.07
N VAL A 264 5.02 31.45 13.84
CA VAL A 264 5.87 31.26 15.02
C VAL A 264 7.23 30.74 14.57
N TYR A 265 8.33 31.25 15.12
CA TYR A 265 9.67 30.70 14.96
C TYR A 265 10.33 30.38 16.29
N SER A 266 11.17 29.37 16.27
CA SER A 266 12.03 28.98 17.38
C SER A 266 13.32 29.77 17.38
N ARG A 267 13.77 30.18 18.56
CA ARG A 267 14.94 31.02 18.77
C ARG A 267 15.85 30.47 19.85
N VAL A 268 17.13 30.75 19.67
CA VAL A 268 18.11 30.80 20.74
C VAL A 268 18.50 32.26 20.94
N ALA A 269 18.43 32.74 22.16
CA ALA A 269 18.91 34.05 22.58
C ALA A 269 20.09 33.90 23.53
N ARG A 270 20.96 34.91 23.60
CA ARG A 270 22.08 34.95 24.54
C ARG A 270 22.26 36.34 25.13
N VAL A 271 22.80 36.38 26.35
CA VAL A 271 23.26 37.60 27.05
C VAL A 271 24.61 37.33 27.70
N CYS A 272 25.44 38.35 27.83
CA CYS A 272 26.70 38.26 28.57
C CYS A 272 26.46 38.36 30.08
N LYS A 273 27.18 37.53 30.85
CA LYS A 273 27.08 37.56 32.32
C LYS A 273 27.60 38.87 32.93
N ASN A 274 28.63 39.46 32.35
CA ASN A 274 29.24 40.71 32.81
C ASN A 274 28.58 41.97 32.24
N ASP A 275 27.47 41.86 31.51
CA ASP A 275 26.71 43.03 31.04
C ASP A 275 26.24 43.84 32.26
N ILE A 276 26.43 45.15 32.26
CA ILE A 276 26.03 46.06 33.36
C ILE A 276 24.91 47.01 32.94
N GLY A 277 24.44 46.93 31.70
CA GLY A 277 23.51 47.90 31.12
C GLY A 277 24.25 49.06 30.44
N GLY A 278 23.46 49.96 29.86
CA GLY A 278 23.99 51.21 29.29
C GLY A 278 24.08 52.33 30.33
N ARG A 279 24.54 53.52 29.92
CA ARG A 279 24.71 54.68 30.83
C ARG A 279 23.64 55.75 30.69
N PHE A 280 23.14 55.98 29.47
CA PHE A 280 22.13 57.01 29.15
C PHE A 280 21.00 56.40 28.32
N LEU A 281 21.38 55.69 27.26
CA LEU A 281 20.53 54.74 26.57
C LEU A 281 20.72 53.38 27.22
N LEU A 282 19.64 52.64 27.41
CA LEU A 282 19.65 51.26 27.91
C LEU A 282 20.11 51.07 29.38
N GLU A 283 19.91 52.03 30.29
CA GLU A 283 20.38 51.98 31.69
C GLU A 283 20.06 50.66 32.43
N ASP A 284 18.79 50.26 32.49
CA ASP A 284 18.36 49.01 33.14
C ASP A 284 18.11 47.86 32.16
N THR A 285 18.72 47.92 30.97
CA THR A 285 18.44 46.97 29.89
C THR A 285 19.68 46.36 29.29
N TRP A 286 19.55 45.13 28.79
CA TRP A 286 20.66 44.40 28.17
C TRP A 286 21.30 45.18 27.02
N THR A 287 22.62 45.27 27.01
CA THR A 287 23.38 45.79 25.87
C THR A 287 23.85 44.67 24.94
N THR A 288 23.86 43.43 25.44
CA THR A 288 24.40 42.25 24.75
C THR A 288 23.33 41.27 24.26
N PHE A 289 22.04 41.61 24.40
CA PHE A 289 20.94 40.74 24.00
C PHE A 289 20.90 40.53 22.49
N THR A 290 21.07 39.27 22.07
CA THR A 290 20.98 38.87 20.67
C THR A 290 20.22 37.56 20.55
N LYS A 291 19.48 37.36 19.45
CA LYS A 291 18.74 36.12 19.16
C LYS A 291 18.89 35.66 17.71
N ALA A 292 18.94 34.35 17.50
CA ALA A 292 19.04 33.72 16.20
C ALA A 292 17.93 32.68 16.00
N ARG A 293 17.52 32.44 14.75
CA ARG A 293 16.53 31.41 14.40
C ARG A 293 17.16 30.01 14.49
N LEU A 294 16.42 29.04 15.05
CA LEU A 294 16.75 27.61 15.00
C LEU A 294 16.04 26.96 13.81
N ASN A 295 16.76 26.19 12.99
CA ASN A 295 16.17 25.42 11.89
C ASN A 295 15.99 23.94 12.25
N CYS A 296 14.77 23.42 12.16
CA CYS A 296 14.51 21.99 12.17
C CYS A 296 13.54 21.68 11.03
N SER A 297 14.02 20.97 10.00
CA SER A 297 13.26 20.70 8.78
C SER A 297 13.56 19.32 8.22
N ARG A 298 12.59 18.72 7.54
CA ARG A 298 12.79 17.50 6.74
C ARG A 298 13.02 17.88 5.28
N SER A 299 14.02 17.26 4.66
CA SER A 299 14.32 17.43 3.24
C SER A 299 13.18 16.97 2.34
N GLY A 300 13.02 17.64 1.19
CA GLY A 300 12.00 17.42 0.17
C GLY A 300 12.13 18.49 -0.92
N GLU A 301 11.37 18.39 -2.01
CA GLU A 301 11.33 19.45 -3.04
C GLU A 301 10.96 20.81 -2.43
N ILE A 302 10.05 20.79 -1.46
CA ILE A 302 9.77 21.88 -0.54
C ILE A 302 10.07 21.37 0.88
N PRO A 303 11.03 21.97 1.61
CA PRO A 303 11.35 21.55 2.96
C PRO A 303 10.14 21.66 3.90
N PHE A 304 9.92 20.64 4.71
CA PHE A 304 8.87 20.64 5.73
C PHE A 304 9.45 21.14 7.06
N TYR A 305 8.97 22.27 7.57
CA TYR A 305 9.52 22.93 8.77
C TYR A 305 8.74 22.62 10.05
N TYR A 306 9.47 22.30 11.11
CA TYR A 306 8.96 22.18 12.47
C TYR A 306 9.36 23.45 13.22
N ASN A 307 8.45 24.42 13.27
CA ASN A 307 8.80 25.77 13.70
C ASN A 307 8.64 26.02 15.22
N GLU A 308 7.94 25.17 15.96
CA GLU A 308 7.62 25.40 17.37
C GLU A 308 8.44 24.51 18.32
N LEU A 309 9.47 25.09 18.94
CA LEU A 309 10.31 24.41 19.93
C LEU A 309 9.52 24.14 21.23
N GLN A 310 9.51 22.89 21.72
CA GLN A 310 8.77 22.48 22.93
C GLN A 310 9.67 22.21 24.14
N SER A 311 10.83 21.61 23.92
CA SER A 311 11.77 21.20 24.98
C SER A 311 13.16 21.13 24.40
N THR A 312 14.17 21.40 25.24
CA THR A 312 15.58 21.20 24.91
C THR A 312 16.28 20.41 26.00
N PHE A 313 17.39 19.79 25.63
CA PHE A 313 18.29 19.11 26.55
C PHE A 313 19.74 19.42 26.15
N TYR A 314 20.53 19.97 27.08
CA TYR A 314 21.94 20.28 26.87
C TYR A 314 22.80 19.13 27.41
N LEU A 315 23.74 18.67 26.59
CA LEU A 315 24.69 17.61 26.90
C LEU A 315 26.10 18.21 26.93
N PRO A 316 26.64 18.55 28.12
CA PRO A 316 27.92 19.25 28.25
C PRO A 316 29.12 18.48 27.70
N GLU A 317 29.12 17.15 27.76
CA GLU A 317 30.26 16.31 27.38
C GLU A 317 30.57 16.38 25.88
N GLN A 318 29.63 16.83 25.06
CA GLN A 318 29.77 16.92 23.59
C GLN A 318 29.41 18.29 23.02
N ASP A 319 29.15 19.30 23.85
CA ASP A 319 28.68 20.63 23.41
C ASP A 319 27.46 20.56 22.47
N LEU A 320 26.53 19.64 22.76
CA LEU A 320 25.33 19.39 21.94
C LEU A 320 24.05 19.82 22.68
N ILE A 321 23.16 20.48 21.95
CA ILE A 321 21.82 20.82 22.41
C ILE A 321 20.81 20.11 21.54
N TYR A 322 20.00 19.24 22.14
CA TYR A 322 18.88 18.62 21.48
C TYR A 322 17.62 19.47 21.68
N GLY A 323 16.77 19.54 20.67
CA GLY A 323 15.50 20.26 20.72
C GLY A 323 14.37 19.46 20.07
N ILE A 324 13.22 19.41 20.75
CA ILE A 324 11.95 18.96 20.18
C ILE A 324 11.28 20.13 19.48
N PHE A 325 10.88 19.93 18.23
CA PHE A 325 10.11 20.88 17.44
C PHE A 325 8.80 20.26 16.99
N THR A 326 7.75 21.05 16.96
CA THR A 326 6.44 20.65 16.47
C THR A 326 5.93 21.62 15.39
N THR A 327 4.93 21.16 14.64
CA THR A 327 4.14 22.02 13.74
C THR A 327 3.14 22.88 14.53
N ASN A 328 2.59 23.90 13.90
CA ASN A 328 1.54 24.73 14.50
C ASN A 328 0.34 23.88 14.96
N VAL A 329 -0.28 24.26 16.08
CA VAL A 329 -1.43 23.57 16.68
C VAL A 329 -2.61 23.43 15.71
N ASN A 330 -2.81 24.42 14.82
CA ASN A 330 -3.88 24.40 13.81
C ASN A 330 -3.50 23.65 12.52
N SER A 331 -2.27 23.14 12.43
CA SER A 331 -1.78 22.35 11.30
C SER A 331 -1.79 20.85 11.63
N ILE A 332 -1.42 20.01 10.66
CA ILE A 332 -1.21 18.58 10.87
C ILE A 332 -0.23 18.40 12.03
N ALA A 333 -0.63 17.64 13.05
CA ALA A 333 0.22 17.34 14.19
C ALA A 333 1.45 16.57 13.71
N ALA A 334 2.64 17.12 13.88
CA ALA A 334 3.88 16.44 13.57
C ALA A 334 4.99 16.97 14.47
N SER A 335 5.94 16.11 14.81
CA SER A 335 7.06 16.41 15.69
C SER A 335 8.38 15.89 15.16
N ALA A 336 9.46 16.56 15.52
CA ALA A 336 10.80 16.21 15.15
C ALA A 336 11.79 16.53 16.28
N VAL A 337 12.89 15.78 16.33
CA VAL A 337 14.03 16.08 17.21
C VAL A 337 15.25 16.43 16.37
N CYS A 338 15.80 17.62 16.61
CA CYS A 338 17.02 18.10 15.98
C CYS A 338 18.09 18.34 17.03
N ALA A 339 19.36 18.11 16.68
CA ALA A 339 20.51 18.42 17.54
C ALA A 339 21.33 19.55 16.92
N TYR A 340 21.87 20.43 17.77
CA TYR A 340 22.66 21.59 17.40
C TYR A 340 23.97 21.57 18.15
N ASN A 341 25.07 21.80 17.44
CA ASN A 341 26.37 21.98 18.06
C ASN A 341 26.52 23.43 18.54
N LEU A 342 27.07 23.64 19.73
CA LEU A 342 27.33 24.97 20.29
C LEU A 342 28.18 25.85 19.36
N SER A 343 29.09 25.24 18.59
CA SER A 343 29.88 25.93 17.55
C SER A 343 29.02 26.50 16.41
N ALA A 344 27.94 25.81 16.02
CA ALA A 344 27.01 26.29 15.00
C ALA A 344 26.17 27.46 15.51
N ILE A 345 25.76 27.41 16.79
CA ILE A 345 25.08 28.53 17.46
C ILE A 345 26.00 29.75 17.50
N THR A 346 27.25 29.56 17.95
CA THR A 346 28.26 30.64 18.02
C THR A 346 28.54 31.25 16.65
N ARG A 347 28.63 30.43 15.60
CA ARG A 347 28.82 30.90 14.22
C ARG A 347 27.68 31.81 13.77
N ALA A 348 26.43 31.45 14.05
CA ALA A 348 25.28 32.27 13.68
C ALA A 348 25.29 33.63 14.40
N PHE A 349 25.71 33.67 15.67
CA PHE A 349 25.85 34.92 16.43
C PHE A 349 27.04 35.78 16.02
N ASN A 350 28.06 35.21 15.36
CA ASN A 350 29.15 35.97 14.77
C ASN A 350 28.82 36.45 13.34
N GLY A 351 27.74 35.95 12.74
CA GLY A 351 27.26 36.33 11.42
C GLY A 351 26.61 37.72 11.36
N PRO A 352 26.10 38.13 10.18
CA PRO A 352 25.42 39.40 10.01
C PRO A 352 24.09 39.47 10.79
N PHE A 353 23.72 40.68 11.18
CA PHE A 353 22.41 40.97 11.76
C PHE A 353 21.35 41.12 10.68
N ARG A 354 20.09 40.95 11.05
CA ARG A 354 18.93 41.25 10.22
C ARG A 354 18.26 42.48 10.80
N SER A 355 18.32 43.59 10.06
CA SER A 355 17.76 44.87 10.53
C SER A 355 16.76 45.44 9.52
N GLN A 356 15.87 46.29 10.04
CA GLN A 356 14.87 46.99 9.28
C GLN A 356 15.04 48.49 9.57
N GLU A 357 15.23 49.31 8.54
CA GLU A 357 15.41 50.76 8.73
C GLU A 357 14.11 51.41 9.21
N ASN A 358 13.00 51.10 8.53
CA ASN A 358 11.66 51.63 8.81
C ASN A 358 10.63 50.49 8.86
N PRO A 359 9.53 50.59 9.62
CA PRO A 359 8.51 49.54 9.70
C PRO A 359 7.91 49.08 8.37
N ARG A 360 8.01 49.90 7.31
CA ARG A 360 7.55 49.61 5.95
C ARG A 360 8.64 49.06 5.01
N SER A 361 9.91 49.10 5.44
CA SER A 361 11.05 48.61 4.66
C SER A 361 11.21 47.10 4.82
N THR A 362 11.83 46.45 3.85
CA THR A 362 12.17 45.03 3.94
C THR A 362 13.29 44.79 4.95
N TRP A 363 13.28 43.64 5.60
CA TRP A 363 14.38 43.21 6.45
C TRP A 363 15.62 42.88 5.59
N LEU A 364 16.74 43.52 5.88
CA LEU A 364 17.99 43.36 5.13
C LEU A 364 19.13 42.91 6.05
N PRO A 365 20.12 42.17 5.51
CA PRO A 365 21.33 41.84 6.26
C PRO A 365 22.19 43.09 6.49
N THR A 366 22.63 43.27 7.72
CA THR A 366 23.57 44.31 8.16
C THR A 366 24.83 43.63 8.68
N LEU A 367 26.01 44.10 8.27
CA LEU A 367 27.28 43.55 8.73
C LEU A 367 27.39 43.65 10.25
N ASN A 368 28.04 42.66 10.86
CA ASN A 368 28.27 42.64 12.29
C ASN A 368 29.30 43.72 12.66
N PRO A 369 28.94 44.76 13.45
CA PRO A 369 29.87 45.81 13.83
C PRO A 369 30.93 45.32 14.83
N ILE A 370 30.70 44.19 15.51
CA ILE A 370 31.63 43.62 16.49
C ILE A 370 31.85 42.13 16.18
N PRO A 371 32.64 41.80 15.14
CA PRO A 371 32.95 40.41 14.82
C PRO A 371 33.71 39.76 15.99
N ASN A 372 33.32 38.55 16.37
CA ASN A 372 33.86 37.81 17.52
C ASN A 372 33.60 38.46 18.88
N PHE A 373 32.46 39.15 19.04
CA PHE A 373 32.04 39.65 20.35
C PHE A 373 32.09 38.54 21.42
N GLN A 374 33.13 38.59 22.24
CA GLN A 374 33.31 37.80 23.45
C GLN A 374 33.07 38.72 24.64
N CYS A 375 32.40 38.21 25.68
CA CYS A 375 32.08 38.94 26.91
C CYS A 375 33.31 39.37 27.73
N GLY A 376 34.46 39.69 27.12
CA GLY A 376 35.70 40.04 27.82
C GLY A 376 36.79 40.66 26.94
N THR A 377 36.44 41.33 25.83
CA THR A 377 37.43 41.97 24.92
C THR A 377 37.24 43.48 24.75
N ILE A 378 36.47 44.12 25.64
CA ILE A 378 36.64 45.57 25.88
C ILE A 378 37.80 45.63 26.88
N GLU A 379 38.96 46.09 26.41
CA GLU A 379 40.22 46.17 27.17
C GLU A 379 40.02 46.78 28.57
N ASP A 380 40.84 46.31 29.52
CA ASP A 380 40.86 46.60 30.97
C ASP A 380 41.05 48.09 31.33
N GLU A 381 40.19 49.01 30.88
CA GLU A 381 40.08 50.37 31.39
C GLU A 381 38.62 50.72 31.72
N GLY A 382 38.26 50.45 32.99
CA GLY A 382 37.09 51.03 33.66
C GLY A 382 35.72 50.39 33.34
N PRO A 383 34.77 50.32 34.30
CA PRO A 383 33.48 49.67 34.09
C PRO A 383 32.56 50.36 33.08
N ASN A 384 32.88 51.55 32.53
CA ASN A 384 31.91 52.36 31.78
C ASN A 384 32.50 53.27 30.69
N GLU A 385 33.79 53.15 30.34
CA GLU A 385 34.42 54.05 29.36
C GLU A 385 34.46 53.50 27.92
N GLY A 386 34.19 52.20 27.72
CA GLY A 386 34.28 51.54 26.41
C GLY A 386 33.01 51.50 25.54
N LEU A 387 31.81 51.82 26.06
CA LEU A 387 30.57 51.79 25.28
C LEU A 387 30.27 53.17 24.69
N THR A 388 30.71 53.38 23.44
CA THR A 388 30.35 54.58 22.66
C THR A 388 28.82 54.71 22.50
N GLU A 389 28.30 55.92 22.36
CA GLU A 389 26.87 56.15 22.07
C GLU A 389 26.39 55.35 20.83
N ARG A 390 27.28 55.19 19.84
CA ARG A 390 27.02 54.39 18.64
C ARG A 390 26.80 52.91 18.93
N SER A 391 27.58 52.29 19.82
CA SER A 391 27.41 50.87 20.15
C SER A 391 26.10 50.63 20.92
N LEU A 392 25.65 51.59 21.72
CA LEU A 392 24.34 51.52 22.39
C LEU A 392 23.17 51.68 21.41
N GLN A 393 23.30 52.57 20.42
CA GLN A 393 22.32 52.68 19.32
C GLN A 393 22.26 51.39 18.48
N ASP A 394 23.42 50.80 18.20
CA ASP A 394 23.50 49.51 17.51
C ASP A 394 22.84 48.40 18.34
N ALA A 395 23.06 48.32 19.66
CA ALA A 395 22.42 47.35 20.54
C ALA A 395 20.87 47.46 20.56
N GLN A 396 20.32 48.68 20.41
CA GLN A 396 18.87 48.88 20.30
C GLN A 396 18.26 48.34 19.00
N ARG A 397 19.04 48.35 17.91
CA ARG A 397 18.59 48.01 16.56
C ARG A 397 19.00 46.58 16.13
N LEU A 398 20.14 46.10 16.58
CA LEU A 398 20.81 44.87 16.14
C LEU A 398 20.67 43.76 17.19
N TYR A 399 19.45 43.21 17.30
CA TYR A 399 19.13 42.12 18.23
C TYR A 399 18.83 40.79 17.53
N LEU A 400 18.52 40.79 16.23
CA LEU A 400 18.16 39.59 15.46
C LEU A 400 19.27 39.22 14.47
N MET A 401 19.78 38.00 14.53
CA MET A 401 20.74 37.49 13.56
C MET A 401 20.06 37.15 12.23
N ASN A 402 20.76 37.43 11.11
CA ASN A 402 20.31 37.01 9.79
C ASN A 402 20.57 35.52 9.54
N ASP A 403 21.71 35.03 10.02
CA ASP A 403 22.08 33.63 9.88
C ASP A 403 21.21 32.73 10.77
N VAL A 404 20.84 31.59 10.21
CA VAL A 404 19.99 30.59 10.86
C VAL A 404 20.86 29.46 11.38
N VAL A 405 20.67 29.09 12.64
CA VAL A 405 21.38 27.97 13.26
C VAL A 405 20.92 26.66 12.61
N GLN A 406 21.84 25.98 11.93
CA GLN A 406 21.58 24.71 11.27
C GLN A 406 21.81 23.53 12.23
N PRO A 407 21.00 22.46 12.13
CA PRO A 407 21.18 21.24 12.90
C PRO A 407 22.39 20.43 12.41
N VAL A 408 22.84 19.47 13.23
CA VAL A 408 23.97 18.57 12.92
C VAL A 408 23.71 17.74 11.67
N SER A 409 22.45 17.34 11.42
CA SER A 409 22.01 16.60 10.25
C SER A 409 20.91 17.35 9.51
N VAL A 410 20.89 17.26 8.17
CA VAL A 410 19.89 17.94 7.31
C VAL A 410 18.46 17.50 7.64
N ASN A 411 18.27 16.20 7.87
CA ASN A 411 17.01 15.63 8.34
C ASN A 411 17.03 15.52 9.87
N PRO A 412 15.87 15.58 10.55
CA PRO A 412 15.79 15.37 11.99
C PRO A 412 16.31 13.98 12.39
N LEU A 413 16.78 13.84 13.63
CA LEU A 413 17.26 12.56 14.16
C LEU A 413 16.12 11.54 14.23
N VAL A 414 14.95 12.00 14.68
CA VAL A 414 13.68 11.27 14.68
C VAL A 414 12.53 12.22 14.37
N TRP A 415 11.49 11.73 13.71
CA TRP A 415 10.25 12.48 13.46
C TRP A 415 9.05 11.54 13.41
N GLN A 416 7.89 12.04 13.81
CA GLN A 416 6.63 11.31 13.75
C GLN A 416 5.50 12.22 13.30
N ASP A 417 4.70 11.71 12.38
CA ASP A 417 3.48 12.36 11.93
C ASP A 417 2.30 11.92 12.84
N ASN A 418 1.31 12.79 13.03
CA ASN A 418 0.16 12.63 13.91
C ASN A 418 0.44 12.54 15.43
N VAL A 419 1.67 12.82 15.89
CA VAL A 419 2.02 12.82 17.32
C VAL A 419 2.74 14.10 17.71
N ARG A 420 2.43 14.63 18.90
CA ARG A 420 3.08 15.80 19.51
C ARG A 420 4.03 15.39 20.64
N PHE A 421 5.31 15.70 20.47
CA PHE A 421 6.34 15.51 21.48
C PHE A 421 6.34 16.70 22.46
N SER A 422 6.62 16.44 23.73
CA SER A 422 6.50 17.41 24.83
C SER A 422 7.81 17.63 25.59
N LYS A 423 8.48 16.57 26.05
CA LYS A 423 9.69 16.63 26.89
C LYS A 423 10.79 15.73 26.35
N LEU A 424 12.04 16.13 26.49
CA LEU A 424 13.22 15.38 26.03
C LEU A 424 14.26 15.25 27.13
N VAL A 425 14.80 14.04 27.28
CA VAL A 425 16.10 13.81 27.92
C VAL A 425 16.90 12.85 27.06
N VAL A 426 18.22 12.95 27.10
CA VAL A 426 19.13 12.12 26.30
C VAL A 426 20.18 11.49 27.21
N ASP A 427 20.49 10.22 26.98
CA ASP A 427 21.54 9.48 27.69
C ASP A 427 22.64 9.06 26.73
N ILE A 428 23.86 8.88 27.26
CA ILE A 428 25.00 8.32 26.52
C ILE A 428 25.26 6.91 27.07
N VAL A 429 25.18 5.91 26.19
CA VAL A 429 25.29 4.50 26.56
C VAL A 429 26.46 3.86 25.83
N GLN A 430 27.31 3.17 26.58
CA GLN A 430 28.37 2.32 26.01
C GLN A 430 27.76 1.01 25.52
N GLY A 431 27.73 0.82 24.19
CA GLY A 431 27.43 -0.46 23.57
C GLY A 431 28.67 -1.36 23.47
N GLN A 432 28.56 -2.44 22.71
CA GLN A 432 29.69 -3.38 22.49
C GLN A 432 30.89 -2.71 21.85
N ASP A 433 30.66 -1.97 20.76
CA ASP A 433 31.73 -1.41 19.92
C ASP A 433 31.75 0.13 19.94
N THR A 434 30.60 0.78 20.19
CA THR A 434 30.42 2.23 20.06
C THR A 434 29.55 2.83 21.15
N LEU A 435 29.71 4.13 21.37
CA LEU A 435 28.80 4.93 22.19
C LEU A 435 27.51 5.24 21.39
N HIS A 436 26.37 5.06 22.03
CA HIS A 436 25.04 5.35 21.48
C HIS A 436 24.35 6.43 22.28
N HIS A 437 23.71 7.37 21.60
CA HIS A 437 22.86 8.36 22.25
C HIS A 437 21.43 7.84 22.24
N VAL A 438 20.81 7.73 23.41
CA VAL A 438 19.44 7.25 23.56
C VAL A 438 18.56 8.40 24.03
N MET A 439 17.55 8.73 23.22
CA MET A 439 16.58 9.77 23.51
C MET A 439 15.35 9.17 24.19
N TYR A 440 14.87 9.83 25.24
CA TYR A 440 13.58 9.57 25.87
C TYR A 440 12.67 10.77 25.63
N ILE A 441 11.64 10.55 24.83
CA ILE A 441 10.76 11.59 24.30
C ILE A 441 9.38 11.40 24.91
N GLY A 442 8.96 12.32 25.77
CA GLY A 442 7.59 12.36 26.25
C GLY A 442 6.64 12.87 25.17
N THR A 443 5.41 12.34 25.14
CA THR A 443 4.33 12.78 24.26
C THR A 443 3.27 13.58 25.04
N GLU A 444 2.45 14.36 24.33
CA GLU A 444 1.27 15.02 24.92
C GLU A 444 0.19 14.03 25.39
N TYR A 445 0.27 12.76 24.94
CA TYR A 445 -0.66 11.70 25.29
C TYR A 445 -0.26 10.90 26.54
N GLY A 446 0.91 11.16 27.11
CA GLY A 446 1.38 10.47 28.32
C GLY A 446 2.15 9.18 28.05
N THR A 447 2.79 9.07 26.89
CA THR A 447 3.70 7.97 26.54
C THR A 447 5.14 8.49 26.45
N ILE A 448 6.11 7.60 26.65
CA ILE A 448 7.55 7.90 26.47
C ILE A 448 8.08 7.01 25.34
N LEU A 449 8.55 7.65 24.28
CA LEU A 449 9.25 6.98 23.18
C LEU A 449 10.74 6.91 23.51
N LYS A 450 11.31 5.71 23.47
CA LYS A 450 12.76 5.48 23.53
C LYS A 450 13.27 5.37 22.10
N ALA A 451 14.24 6.16 21.71
CA ALA A 451 14.74 6.19 20.33
C ALA A 451 16.26 6.39 20.27
N LEU A 452 16.88 5.97 19.18
CA LEU A 452 18.30 6.21 18.93
C LEU A 452 18.51 7.59 18.30
N ALA A 453 19.43 8.37 18.87
CA ALA A 453 19.96 9.57 18.23
C ALA A 453 21.17 9.18 17.38
N THR A 454 20.95 9.03 16.07
CA THR A 454 22.01 8.68 15.12
C THR A 454 21.86 9.43 13.80
N THR A 455 22.99 9.77 13.22
CA THR A 455 23.10 10.37 11.87
C THR A 455 23.24 9.30 10.78
N ASN A 456 23.37 8.03 11.16
CA ASN A 456 23.45 6.94 10.20
C ASN A 456 22.09 6.77 9.50
N LYS A 457 22.09 6.87 8.16
CA LYS A 457 20.88 6.80 7.33
C LYS A 457 20.08 5.51 7.54
N SER A 458 20.73 4.38 7.87
CA SER A 458 20.02 3.10 8.09
C SER A 458 19.26 3.01 9.41
N LEU A 459 19.64 3.83 10.39
CA LEU A 459 19.07 3.87 11.74
C LEU A 459 18.42 5.21 12.06
N GLN A 460 18.25 6.06 11.04
CA GLN A 460 17.60 7.35 11.21
C GLN A 460 16.10 7.13 11.45
N GLY A 461 15.52 7.79 12.47
CA GLY A 461 14.13 7.55 12.85
C GLY A 461 13.89 6.27 13.65
N CYS A 462 14.92 5.70 14.28
CA CYS A 462 14.81 4.41 14.96
C CYS A 462 14.17 4.50 16.35
N TYR A 463 12.91 4.09 16.45
CA TYR A 463 12.21 3.90 17.73
C TYR A 463 12.51 2.51 18.29
N LEU A 464 13.00 2.45 19.53
CA LEU A 464 13.35 1.22 20.22
C LEU A 464 12.15 0.61 20.97
N GLU A 465 11.39 1.44 21.66
CA GLU A 465 10.18 1.05 22.40
C GLU A 465 9.32 2.27 22.73
N GLU A 466 8.03 2.05 23.01
CA GLU A 466 7.11 3.05 23.54
C GLU A 466 6.54 2.59 24.88
N MET A 467 6.76 3.39 25.92
CA MET A 467 6.29 3.12 27.27
C MET A 467 4.99 3.88 27.54
N GLN A 468 3.91 3.14 27.81
CA GLN A 468 2.62 3.72 28.20
C GLN A 468 2.55 3.89 29.73
N LEU A 469 2.39 5.14 30.20
CA LEU A 469 2.37 5.45 31.64
C LEU A 469 0.98 5.45 32.27
N HIS A 470 -0.06 5.39 31.42
CA HIS A 470 -1.46 5.49 31.81
C HIS A 470 -2.23 4.24 31.41
N PRO A 471 -3.30 3.87 32.14
CA PRO A 471 -4.23 2.83 31.70
C PRO A 471 -4.85 3.15 30.33
N PRO A 472 -5.28 2.14 29.56
CA PRO A 472 -5.89 2.36 28.25
C PRO A 472 -7.10 3.27 28.36
N GLY A 473 -7.15 4.31 27.51
CA GLY A 473 -8.23 5.30 27.45
C GLY A 473 -7.95 6.62 28.20
N VAL A 474 -6.95 6.66 29.09
CA VAL A 474 -6.55 7.90 29.78
C VAL A 474 -5.36 8.53 29.05
N LYS A 475 -5.51 9.79 28.64
CA LYS A 475 -4.45 10.58 27.99
C LYS A 475 -4.18 11.82 28.83
N GLU A 476 -3.07 11.82 29.55
CA GLU A 476 -2.61 12.98 30.34
C GLU A 476 -1.15 13.31 29.97
N PRO A 477 -0.78 14.60 29.88
CA PRO A 477 0.56 15.00 29.47
C PRO A 477 1.61 14.74 30.55
N ILE A 478 2.85 14.51 30.10
CA ILE A 478 4.02 14.46 30.97
C ILE A 478 4.44 15.90 31.31
N LEU A 479 4.44 16.23 32.61
CA LEU A 479 4.74 17.59 33.08
C LEU A 479 6.25 17.84 33.21
N SER A 480 6.99 16.83 33.67
CA SER A 480 8.44 16.92 33.86
C SER A 480 9.12 15.58 33.55
N LEU A 481 10.33 15.66 33.03
CA LEU A 481 11.15 14.51 32.69
C LEU A 481 12.60 14.82 33.07
N GLN A 482 13.17 14.02 33.97
CA GLN A 482 14.55 14.18 34.46
C GLN A 482 15.28 12.84 34.42
N ILE A 483 16.57 12.88 34.08
CA ILE A 483 17.42 11.70 33.96
C ILE A 483 18.54 11.75 35.00
N LEU A 484 18.83 10.60 35.61
CA LEU A 484 20.01 10.38 36.43
C LEU A 484 20.93 9.39 35.70
N HIS A 485 22.01 9.91 35.11
CA HIS A 485 22.96 9.12 34.31
C HIS A 485 23.64 8.00 35.11
N GLY A 486 24.08 8.29 36.34
CA GLY A 486 24.83 7.33 37.19
C GLY A 486 24.04 6.06 37.50
N ASP A 487 22.77 6.19 37.88
CA ASP A 487 21.91 5.04 38.20
C ASP A 487 21.10 4.53 36.99
N ARG A 488 21.24 5.17 35.81
CA ARG A 488 20.43 4.91 34.62
C ARG A 488 18.93 4.89 34.94
N THR A 489 18.44 5.95 35.59
CA THR A 489 17.04 6.07 36.00
C THR A 489 16.39 7.33 35.44
N LEU A 490 15.10 7.20 35.11
CA LEU A 490 14.26 8.25 34.59
C LEU A 490 13.19 8.59 35.63
N PHE A 491 13.07 9.87 35.95
CA PHE A 491 12.04 10.42 36.81
C PHE A 491 11.02 11.18 35.97
N VAL A 492 9.75 10.82 36.13
CA VAL A 492 8.64 11.37 35.36
C VAL A 492 7.65 12.03 36.31
N GLY A 493 7.41 13.32 36.12
CA GLY A 493 6.39 14.09 36.81
C GLY A 493 5.07 14.06 36.05
N LEU A 494 4.03 13.53 36.68
CA LEU A 494 2.66 13.50 36.15
C LEU A 494 1.75 14.41 36.98
N ASN A 495 0.48 14.52 36.57
CA ASN A 495 -0.48 15.33 37.29
C ASN A 495 -0.78 14.81 38.71
N ASN A 496 -0.75 13.49 38.95
CA ASN A 496 -1.15 12.89 40.22
C ASN A 496 -0.03 12.16 40.99
N ARG A 497 1.13 11.93 40.36
CA ARG A 497 2.22 11.14 40.95
C ARG A 497 3.56 11.43 40.27
N VAL A 498 4.64 11.00 40.91
CA VAL A 498 5.98 10.90 40.32
C VAL A 498 6.33 9.43 40.12
N ILE A 499 6.89 9.11 38.97
CA ILE A 499 7.27 7.74 38.58
C ILE A 499 8.79 7.68 38.40
N LYS A 500 9.42 6.67 39.00
CA LYS A 500 10.81 6.28 38.74
C LYS A 500 10.82 5.05 37.83
N ILE A 501 11.55 5.12 36.72
CA ILE A 501 11.67 4.06 35.70
C ILE A 501 13.15 3.76 35.46
N PRO A 502 13.64 2.52 35.62
CA PRO A 502 14.99 2.14 35.21
C PRO A 502 15.09 2.09 33.68
N LEU A 503 16.17 2.64 33.13
CA LEU A 503 16.42 2.73 31.68
C LEU A 503 16.84 1.38 31.09
N ALA A 504 17.63 0.62 31.84
CA ALA A 504 18.07 -0.72 31.48
C ALA A 504 17.13 -1.78 32.10
N ARG A 505 16.34 -2.46 31.27
CA ARG A 505 15.42 -3.53 31.69
C ARG A 505 15.76 -4.86 31.01
N CYS A 506 17.06 -5.15 30.87
CA CYS A 506 17.55 -6.27 30.08
C CYS A 506 17.05 -7.64 30.55
N SER A 507 16.85 -7.80 31.86
CA SER A 507 16.29 -9.02 32.46
C SER A 507 14.83 -9.29 32.10
N SER A 508 14.13 -8.35 31.46
CA SER A 508 12.83 -8.62 30.84
C SER A 508 12.94 -9.56 29.62
N TYR A 509 14.10 -9.59 28.96
CA TYR A 509 14.36 -10.44 27.79
C TYR A 509 14.91 -11.80 28.22
N LYS A 510 14.03 -12.80 28.26
CA LYS A 510 14.36 -14.16 28.74
C LYS A 510 15.14 -15.02 27.74
N ALA A 511 15.17 -14.64 26.45
CA ALA A 511 15.76 -15.44 25.38
C ALA A 511 16.71 -14.60 24.51
N GLU A 512 17.72 -15.24 23.91
CA GLU A 512 18.74 -14.61 23.05
C GLU A 512 18.09 -13.82 21.92
N GLN A 513 17.12 -14.42 21.23
CA GLN A 513 16.43 -13.78 20.11
C GLN A 513 15.65 -12.53 20.54
N MET A 514 15.07 -12.52 21.74
CA MET A 514 14.35 -11.35 22.27
C MET A 514 15.31 -10.25 22.68
N CYS A 515 16.42 -10.60 23.33
CA CYS A 515 17.44 -9.65 23.78
C CYS A 515 18.11 -8.96 22.59
N LEU A 516 18.57 -9.74 21.61
CA LEU A 516 19.18 -9.21 20.38
C LEU A 516 18.16 -8.54 19.46
N GLY A 517 16.90 -9.01 19.48
CA GLY A 517 15.80 -8.45 18.71
C GLY A 517 15.27 -7.11 19.26
N ALA A 518 15.47 -6.83 20.55
CA ALA A 518 15.12 -5.56 21.16
C ALA A 518 16.00 -4.40 20.65
N ARG A 519 17.21 -4.69 20.13
CA ARG A 519 18.15 -3.69 19.60
C ARG A 519 18.48 -2.57 20.58
N ASP A 520 18.36 -2.84 21.88
CA ASP A 520 18.48 -1.86 22.95
C ASP A 520 19.97 -1.65 23.33
N PRO A 521 20.53 -0.42 23.24
CA PRO A 521 21.93 -0.14 23.59
C PRO A 521 22.34 -0.54 25.01
N TYR A 522 21.40 -0.57 25.95
CA TYR A 522 21.71 -0.96 27.32
C TYR A 522 21.87 -2.47 27.49
N CYS A 523 21.43 -3.27 26.52
CA CYS A 523 21.24 -4.71 26.66
C CYS A 523 22.01 -5.52 25.63
N GLY A 524 22.57 -6.63 26.08
CA GLY A 524 23.22 -7.62 25.23
C GLY A 524 23.14 -9.00 25.87
N TRP A 525 23.31 -10.03 25.04
CA TRP A 525 23.20 -11.41 25.46
C TRP A 525 24.55 -11.93 25.97
N ASP A 526 24.63 -12.27 27.25
CA ASP A 526 25.81 -12.93 27.83
C ASP A 526 25.67 -14.45 27.63
N ARG A 527 26.47 -15.03 26.72
CA ARG A 527 26.41 -16.47 26.42
C ARG A 527 26.91 -17.35 27.57
N LYS A 528 27.78 -16.82 28.44
CA LYS A 528 28.29 -17.55 29.62
C LYS A 528 27.21 -17.67 30.68
N GLN A 529 26.51 -16.56 30.95
CA GLN A 529 25.43 -16.51 31.93
C GLN A 529 24.08 -16.99 31.36
N ARG A 530 23.96 -17.15 30.03
CA ARG A 530 22.72 -17.51 29.30
C ARG A 530 21.54 -16.59 29.64
N ARG A 531 21.80 -15.29 29.82
CA ARG A 531 20.78 -14.29 30.11
C ARG A 531 21.14 -12.95 29.48
N CYS A 532 20.14 -12.11 29.28
CA CYS A 532 20.32 -10.74 28.79
C CYS A 532 20.76 -9.83 29.96
N THR A 533 21.89 -9.15 29.80
CA THR A 533 22.50 -8.31 30.84
C THR A 533 22.94 -6.97 30.27
N THR A 534 23.24 -6.02 31.16
CA THR A 534 24.04 -4.85 30.80
C THR A 534 25.49 -5.26 30.56
N ILE A 535 26.29 -4.37 29.97
CA ILE A 535 27.72 -4.60 29.73
C ILE A 535 28.50 -4.70 31.04
N GLU A 536 28.11 -3.95 32.08
CA GLU A 536 28.74 -3.93 33.41
C GLU A 536 28.46 -5.21 34.21
N ASP A 537 27.28 -5.81 34.02
CA ASP A 537 26.88 -7.06 34.68
C ASP A 537 27.47 -8.30 33.99
N SER A 538 28.09 -8.14 32.81
CA SER A 538 28.64 -9.27 32.07
C SER A 538 29.90 -9.80 32.75
N SER A 539 29.97 -11.12 32.85
CA SER A 539 31.15 -11.79 33.43
C SER A 539 32.34 -11.88 32.47
N ASN A 540 32.12 -11.67 31.17
CA ASN A 540 33.15 -11.68 30.15
C ASN A 540 32.69 -10.90 28.91
N MET A 541 33.28 -9.72 28.69
CA MET A 541 32.95 -8.84 27.56
C MET A 541 33.10 -9.52 26.19
N SER A 542 34.03 -10.47 26.03
CA SER A 542 34.22 -11.18 24.75
C SER A 542 33.08 -12.14 24.39
N GLN A 543 32.26 -12.53 25.39
CA GLN A 543 31.11 -13.43 25.22
C GLN A 543 29.77 -12.71 25.38
N TRP A 544 29.81 -11.37 25.48
CA TRP A 544 28.65 -10.51 25.49
C TRP A 544 28.40 -10.03 24.05
N PHE A 545 27.19 -10.27 23.55
CA PHE A 545 26.86 -9.97 22.15
C PHE A 545 25.71 -8.97 22.08
N GLN A 546 25.88 -7.96 21.22
CA GLN A 546 24.88 -6.95 20.92
C GLN A 546 24.85 -6.72 19.41
N ASN A 547 23.69 -6.36 18.87
CA ASN A 547 23.58 -6.05 17.45
C ASN A 547 22.55 -4.93 17.24
N ILE A 548 23.02 -3.73 16.87
CA ILE A 548 22.19 -2.51 16.67
C ILE A 548 22.41 -1.97 15.25
N THR A 549 22.38 -2.86 14.26
CA THR A 549 22.56 -2.50 12.85
C THR A 549 21.27 -2.06 12.16
N ALA A 550 20.13 -2.50 12.68
CA ALA A 550 18.78 -2.17 12.18
C ALA A 550 17.82 -1.91 13.35
N CYS A 551 16.72 -1.23 13.06
CA CYS A 551 15.66 -0.97 14.03
C CYS A 551 14.89 -2.25 14.40
N PRO A 552 14.34 -2.31 15.62
CA PRO A 552 13.47 -3.42 15.99
C PRO A 552 12.22 -3.38 15.11
N LEU A 553 11.95 -4.49 14.41
CA LEU A 553 10.77 -4.67 13.58
C LEU A 553 9.83 -5.66 14.26
N ARG A 554 8.56 -5.28 14.45
CA ARG A 554 7.50 -6.22 14.81
C ARG A 554 6.61 -6.46 13.61
N ASN A 555 6.58 -7.71 13.13
CA ASN A 555 5.62 -8.12 12.10
C ASN A 555 4.23 -8.17 12.73
N GLN A 556 3.44 -7.11 12.61
CA GLN A 556 2.05 -7.09 13.07
C GLN A 556 1.12 -7.40 11.90
N THR A 557 0.53 -8.58 11.92
CA THR A 557 -0.65 -8.91 11.12
C THR A 557 -1.83 -8.13 11.70
N THR A 558 -2.44 -7.24 10.90
CA THR A 558 -3.64 -6.49 11.31
C THR A 558 -4.82 -7.01 10.52
N ASP A 559 -5.79 -7.62 11.21
CA ASP A 559 -7.05 -8.05 10.59
C ASP A 559 -7.89 -6.81 10.24
N GLY A 560 -8.54 -6.86 9.08
CA GLY A 560 -9.42 -5.81 8.61
C GLY A 560 -10.70 -5.72 9.45
N ALA A 561 -11.09 -4.50 9.84
CA ALA A 561 -12.41 -4.23 10.41
C ALA A 561 -13.16 -3.14 9.63
N TYR A 562 -14.49 -3.28 9.63
CA TYR A 562 -15.38 -2.38 8.89
C TYR A 562 -15.40 -0.98 9.51
N GLY A 563 -15.26 0.04 8.67
CA GLY A 563 -15.57 1.41 8.99
C GLY A 563 -17.07 1.65 9.23
N PRO A 564 -17.43 2.83 9.75
CA PRO A 564 -18.83 3.20 9.93
C PRO A 564 -19.57 3.21 8.58
N TRP A 565 -20.85 2.83 8.61
CA TRP A 565 -21.71 2.93 7.43
C TRP A 565 -21.90 4.39 7.01
N THR A 566 -21.93 4.65 5.70
CA THR A 566 -22.37 5.93 5.15
C THR A 566 -23.84 6.20 5.49
N PRO A 567 -24.29 7.46 5.50
CA PRO A 567 -25.70 7.79 5.57
C PRO A 567 -26.48 7.11 4.43
N TRP A 568 -27.76 6.80 4.66
CA TRP A 568 -28.65 6.27 3.63
C TRP A 568 -28.86 7.29 2.51
N GLN A 569 -28.59 6.89 1.27
CA GLN A 569 -28.76 7.73 0.08
C GLN A 569 -29.73 7.08 -0.92
N PRO A 570 -30.57 7.86 -1.62
CA PRO A 570 -31.44 7.34 -2.67
C PRO A 570 -30.60 6.85 -3.86
N CYS A 571 -30.86 5.63 -4.30
CA CYS A 571 -30.25 4.99 -5.46
C CYS A 571 -31.34 4.67 -6.48
N SER A 572 -31.17 5.12 -7.74
CA SER A 572 -32.13 4.91 -8.83
C SER A 572 -31.69 3.71 -9.68
N HIS A 573 -32.62 2.79 -9.95
CA HIS A 573 -32.46 1.75 -10.95
C HIS A 573 -33.66 1.84 -11.92
N ASP A 574 -33.37 2.04 -13.21
CA ASP A 574 -34.37 2.10 -14.27
C ASP A 574 -34.85 0.68 -14.62
N ASP A 575 -35.87 0.21 -13.92
CA ASP A 575 -36.72 -0.87 -14.41
C ASP A 575 -38.11 -0.26 -14.65
N GLY A 576 -38.53 -0.23 -15.92
CA GLY A 576 -39.67 0.52 -16.46
C GLY A 576 -41.08 0.16 -15.96
N GLU A 577 -41.28 -0.01 -14.66
CA GLU A 577 -42.60 -0.03 -14.03
C GLU A 577 -42.50 0.25 -12.51
N GLY A 578 -42.93 1.45 -12.10
CA GLY A 578 -43.32 1.77 -10.72
C GLY A 578 -42.19 2.18 -9.76
N THR A 579 -42.26 3.43 -9.29
CA THR A 579 -41.36 4.05 -8.31
C THR A 579 -41.28 3.27 -6.98
N SER A 580 -40.22 2.48 -6.79
CA SER A 580 -39.73 2.14 -5.46
C SER A 580 -38.39 2.86 -5.23
N ALA A 581 -38.38 3.84 -4.32
CA ALA A 581 -37.19 4.62 -4.00
C ALA A 581 -36.27 3.79 -3.11
N CYS A 582 -35.33 3.06 -3.72
CA CYS A 582 -34.30 2.32 -3.00
C CYS A 582 -33.41 3.28 -2.20
N LEU A 583 -33.13 2.93 -0.95
CA LEU A 583 -32.10 3.58 -0.14
C LEU A 583 -30.90 2.65 -0.04
N CYS A 584 -29.71 3.15 -0.33
CA CYS A 584 -28.44 2.42 -0.27
C CYS A 584 -27.50 3.08 0.74
N ARG A 585 -26.73 2.29 1.49
CA ARG A 585 -25.57 2.75 2.27
C ARG A 585 -24.39 1.81 2.07
N SER A 586 -23.17 2.30 2.24
CA SER A 586 -21.93 1.55 2.03
C SER A 586 -20.98 1.67 3.21
N ARG A 587 -20.06 0.72 3.36
CA ARG A 587 -18.96 0.76 4.34
C ARG A 587 -17.72 0.16 3.72
N ALA A 588 -16.55 0.70 4.08
CA ALA A 588 -15.26 0.19 3.64
C ALA A 588 -14.59 -0.65 4.73
N CYS A 589 -13.68 -1.54 4.33
CA CYS A 589 -12.83 -2.31 5.24
C CYS A 589 -11.55 -1.52 5.52
N ASP A 590 -11.67 -0.42 6.24
CA ASP A 590 -10.62 0.59 6.43
C ASP A 590 -10.37 0.97 7.90
N SER A 591 -11.06 0.34 8.86
CA SER A 591 -11.06 0.79 10.25
C SER A 591 -10.77 -0.34 11.26
N PRO A 592 -9.58 -0.99 11.23
CA PRO A 592 -8.44 -0.73 10.34
C PRO A 592 -8.49 -1.56 9.04
N SER A 593 -7.72 -1.16 8.02
CA SER A 593 -7.55 -1.97 6.80
C SER A 593 -6.70 -3.23 7.05
N PRO A 594 -6.96 -4.35 6.37
CA PRO A 594 -6.19 -5.58 6.54
C PRO A 594 -4.75 -5.41 6.01
N LEU A 595 -3.76 -5.71 6.86
CA LEU A 595 -2.33 -5.61 6.56
C LEU A 595 -1.61 -6.93 6.87
N CYS A 596 -0.57 -7.24 6.10
CA CYS A 596 0.38 -8.33 6.37
C CYS A 596 -0.22 -9.74 6.45
N GLY A 597 -1.19 -10.04 5.58
CA GLY A 597 -1.90 -11.32 5.59
C GLY A 597 -2.98 -11.41 6.66
N GLY A 598 -3.32 -10.29 7.30
CA GLY A 598 -4.52 -10.17 8.14
C GLY A 598 -5.79 -10.46 7.36
N LYS A 599 -6.82 -10.95 8.06
CA LYS A 599 -8.09 -11.37 7.47
C LYS A 599 -8.82 -10.17 6.86
N MET A 600 -9.33 -10.34 5.65
CA MET A 600 -10.23 -9.36 5.03
C MET A 600 -11.54 -9.28 5.83
N CYS A 601 -12.20 -8.12 5.84
CA CYS A 601 -13.50 -7.99 6.49
C CYS A 601 -14.53 -8.92 5.83
N GLU A 602 -15.15 -9.82 6.60
CA GLU A 602 -16.19 -10.73 6.10
C GLU A 602 -17.58 -10.12 6.34
N GLY A 603 -18.33 -9.84 5.28
CA GLY A 603 -19.69 -9.27 5.36
C GLY A 603 -20.08 -8.41 4.15
N PRO A 604 -21.30 -7.85 4.12
CA PRO A 604 -21.71 -6.95 3.05
C PRO A 604 -21.06 -5.56 3.21
N THR A 605 -20.52 -5.02 2.12
CA THR A 605 -20.01 -3.64 2.01
C THR A 605 -21.08 -2.64 1.59
N ILE A 606 -22.23 -3.12 1.09
CA ILE A 606 -23.37 -2.33 0.64
C ILE A 606 -24.65 -2.93 1.23
N GLU A 607 -25.53 -2.08 1.75
CA GLU A 607 -26.83 -2.45 2.28
C GLU A 607 -27.93 -1.64 1.59
N VAL A 608 -29.04 -2.30 1.23
CA VAL A 608 -30.16 -1.71 0.49
C VAL A 608 -31.47 -1.95 1.23
N ALA A 609 -32.29 -0.91 1.38
CA ALA A 609 -33.59 -0.95 2.05
C ALA A 609 -34.72 -0.39 1.17
N ASN A 610 -35.97 -0.76 1.48
CA ASN A 610 -37.23 -0.29 0.89
C ASN A 610 -37.59 -0.76 -0.55
N CYS A 611 -37.03 -1.87 -1.03
CA CYS A 611 -37.37 -2.46 -2.34
C CYS A 611 -37.56 -3.99 -2.34
N SER A 612 -37.87 -4.60 -1.20
CA SER A 612 -38.02 -6.05 -1.07
C SER A 612 -39.30 -6.57 -1.76
N ARG A 613 -39.13 -7.53 -2.68
CA ARG A 613 -40.22 -8.22 -3.38
C ARG A 613 -40.18 -9.70 -3.01
N ASN A 614 -41.27 -10.24 -2.46
CA ASN A 614 -41.36 -11.65 -2.07
C ASN A 614 -41.48 -12.56 -3.31
N GLY A 615 -40.95 -13.79 -3.20
CA GLY A 615 -40.97 -14.77 -4.27
C GLY A 615 -42.33 -15.47 -4.38
N GLY A 616 -42.83 -15.63 -5.61
CA GLY A 616 -44.00 -16.45 -5.95
C GLY A 616 -43.62 -17.67 -6.80
N TRP A 617 -44.22 -18.83 -6.50
CA TRP A 617 -44.08 -20.05 -7.29
C TRP A 617 -44.78 -19.88 -8.65
N THR A 618 -44.18 -20.40 -9.73
CA THR A 618 -44.90 -20.66 -10.98
C THR A 618 -45.93 -21.78 -10.78
N PRO A 619 -46.94 -21.90 -11.67
CA PRO A 619 -47.66 -23.15 -11.82
C PRO A 619 -46.68 -24.30 -12.01
N TRP A 620 -47.06 -25.49 -11.53
CA TRP A 620 -46.30 -26.71 -11.79
C TRP A 620 -46.24 -27.03 -13.29
N SER A 621 -45.12 -27.57 -13.75
CA SER A 621 -45.05 -28.21 -15.05
C SER A 621 -45.99 -29.42 -15.11
N SER A 622 -46.33 -29.86 -16.33
CA SER A 622 -46.87 -31.22 -16.52
C SER A 622 -45.87 -32.27 -15.98
N TRP A 623 -46.39 -33.44 -15.62
CA TRP A 623 -45.55 -34.59 -15.26
C TRP A 623 -44.72 -35.02 -16.47
N GLY A 624 -43.40 -35.18 -16.26
CA GLY A 624 -42.51 -35.77 -17.26
C GLY A 624 -42.85 -37.24 -17.52
N GLN A 625 -42.31 -37.80 -18.61
CA GLN A 625 -42.47 -39.23 -18.92
C GLN A 625 -41.79 -40.10 -17.86
N CYS A 626 -42.32 -41.30 -17.64
CA CYS A 626 -41.78 -42.25 -16.67
C CYS A 626 -40.30 -42.55 -16.94
N SER A 627 -39.45 -42.48 -15.90
CA SER A 627 -38.00 -42.61 -16.02
C SER A 627 -37.52 -43.95 -16.61
N THR A 628 -38.34 -45.00 -16.52
CA THR A 628 -38.06 -46.32 -17.10
C THR A 628 -39.33 -46.87 -17.76
N SER A 629 -39.17 -47.57 -18.89
CA SER A 629 -40.27 -48.28 -19.58
C SER A 629 -40.59 -49.65 -18.97
N CYS A 630 -39.78 -50.11 -18.01
CA CYS A 630 -39.92 -51.36 -17.29
C CYS A 630 -39.34 -51.22 -15.87
N GLU A 631 -39.89 -52.00 -14.94
CA GLU A 631 -39.82 -51.88 -13.47
C GLU A 631 -40.31 -50.53 -12.94
N ILE A 632 -40.25 -50.35 -11.61
CA ILE A 632 -40.72 -49.14 -10.93
C ILE A 632 -39.89 -47.93 -11.41
N GLY A 633 -40.50 -47.11 -12.26
CA GLY A 633 -40.00 -45.81 -12.66
C GLY A 633 -40.61 -44.69 -11.82
N PHE A 634 -40.14 -43.46 -12.03
CA PHE A 634 -40.73 -42.27 -11.43
C PHE A 634 -40.94 -41.17 -12.47
N GLU A 635 -42.05 -40.44 -12.34
CA GLU A 635 -42.33 -39.22 -13.09
C GLU A 635 -42.09 -38.01 -12.19
N VAL A 636 -41.58 -36.94 -12.77
CA VAL A 636 -41.21 -35.73 -12.05
C VAL A 636 -41.88 -34.52 -12.68
N ARG A 637 -42.40 -33.62 -11.86
CA ARG A 637 -42.77 -32.26 -12.27
C ARG A 637 -42.03 -31.22 -11.44
N GLN A 638 -41.86 -30.02 -12.00
CA GLN A 638 -41.09 -28.95 -11.39
C GLN A 638 -41.82 -27.60 -11.48
N ARG A 639 -41.56 -26.73 -10.51
CA ARG A 639 -42.00 -25.33 -10.49
C ARG A 639 -40.83 -24.45 -10.09
N SER A 640 -40.79 -23.23 -10.61
CA SER A 640 -39.71 -22.27 -10.34
C SER A 640 -40.22 -21.10 -9.50
N CYS A 641 -39.41 -20.61 -8.58
CA CYS A 641 -39.74 -19.45 -7.73
C CYS A 641 -39.38 -18.15 -8.45
N ASN A 642 -40.05 -17.88 -9.58
CA ASN A 642 -39.77 -16.70 -10.43
C ASN A 642 -41.02 -15.92 -10.85
N ASN A 643 -42.19 -16.18 -10.26
CA ASN A 643 -43.44 -15.49 -10.61
C ASN A 643 -44.12 -14.79 -9.40
N PRO A 644 -43.58 -13.65 -8.92
CA PRO A 644 -42.31 -13.01 -9.30
C PRO A 644 -41.10 -13.57 -8.51
N SER A 645 -39.88 -13.36 -9.00
CA SER A 645 -38.65 -13.78 -8.30
C SER A 645 -38.39 -12.97 -7.02
N PRO A 646 -37.97 -13.59 -5.89
CA PRO A 646 -37.65 -12.86 -4.67
C PRO A 646 -36.44 -11.93 -4.86
N ARG A 647 -36.52 -10.68 -4.40
CA ARG A 647 -35.42 -9.69 -4.46
C ARG A 647 -35.30 -8.87 -3.17
N HIS A 648 -34.10 -8.36 -2.90
CA HIS A 648 -33.76 -7.44 -1.81
C HIS A 648 -34.24 -7.88 -0.43
N GLY A 649 -34.06 -9.17 -0.08
CA GLY A 649 -34.48 -9.72 1.22
C GLY A 649 -35.95 -10.17 1.30
N GLY A 650 -36.67 -10.20 0.17
CA GLY A 650 -38.01 -10.80 0.10
C GLY A 650 -38.00 -12.30 0.43
N ARG A 651 -39.07 -12.79 1.05
CA ARG A 651 -39.20 -14.20 1.45
C ARG A 651 -39.11 -15.11 0.22
N VAL A 652 -38.22 -16.11 0.31
CA VAL A 652 -38.13 -17.20 -0.68
C VAL A 652 -39.39 -18.06 -0.66
N CYS A 653 -39.73 -18.66 -1.79
CA CYS A 653 -40.91 -19.51 -1.87
C CYS A 653 -40.73 -20.75 -0.97
N VAL A 654 -41.65 -20.98 -0.04
CA VAL A 654 -41.60 -22.12 0.89
C VAL A 654 -42.35 -23.31 0.25
N GLY A 655 -41.71 -24.48 0.22
CA GLY A 655 -42.24 -25.72 -0.37
C GLY A 655 -41.27 -26.41 -1.33
N GLN A 656 -41.54 -27.65 -1.74
CA GLN A 656 -40.66 -28.40 -2.65
C GLN A 656 -40.73 -27.84 -4.08
N ALA A 657 -39.59 -27.59 -4.72
CA ALA A 657 -39.53 -27.12 -6.12
C ALA A 657 -39.74 -28.24 -7.15
N ARG A 658 -39.60 -29.49 -6.69
CA ARG A 658 -39.63 -30.71 -7.50
C ARG A 658 -40.44 -31.76 -6.74
N GLU A 659 -41.38 -32.39 -7.44
CA GLU A 659 -42.24 -33.43 -6.89
C GLU A 659 -42.09 -34.70 -7.74
N GLN A 660 -42.08 -35.87 -7.09
CA GLN A 660 -41.89 -37.17 -7.74
C GLN A 660 -43.01 -38.16 -7.37
N ARG A 661 -43.43 -38.98 -8.33
CA ARG A 661 -44.39 -40.08 -8.13
C ARG A 661 -43.92 -41.34 -8.87
N PHE A 662 -44.26 -42.53 -8.37
CA PHE A 662 -43.90 -43.80 -9.01
C PHE A 662 -44.83 -44.15 -10.18
N CYS A 663 -44.29 -44.85 -11.18
CA CYS A 663 -44.95 -45.35 -12.38
C CYS A 663 -44.38 -46.73 -12.76
N ASN A 664 -45.11 -47.55 -13.53
CA ASN A 664 -44.68 -48.86 -14.08
C ASN A 664 -44.31 -49.97 -13.06
N GLU A 665 -45.07 -50.14 -11.97
CA GLU A 665 -44.80 -51.12 -10.90
C GLU A 665 -44.75 -52.63 -11.28
N LYS A 666 -45.06 -53.04 -12.53
CA LYS A 666 -45.15 -54.48 -12.91
C LYS A 666 -44.72 -54.84 -14.35
N VAL A 667 -43.53 -54.44 -14.79
CA VAL A 667 -42.98 -54.87 -16.11
C VAL A 667 -41.51 -55.26 -15.97
N SER A 668 -41.07 -56.47 -16.37
CA SER A 668 -39.67 -56.92 -16.26
C SER A 668 -38.91 -56.84 -17.59
N CYS A 669 -37.58 -56.63 -17.56
CA CYS A 669 -36.74 -56.33 -18.74
C CYS A 669 -35.61 -57.36 -19.03
N PRO A 670 -35.16 -57.53 -20.30
CA PRO A 670 -34.17 -58.54 -20.73
C PRO A 670 -32.68 -58.05 -20.84
N GLN A 671 -31.74 -59.00 -21.02
CA GLN A 671 -30.26 -58.97 -20.85
C GLN A 671 -29.39 -57.96 -21.68
N PRO A 672 -28.12 -57.65 -21.27
CA PRO A 672 -27.30 -56.53 -21.78
C PRO A 672 -26.40 -56.78 -23.04
N VAL A 673 -26.00 -55.68 -23.71
CA VAL A 673 -25.36 -55.56 -25.06
C VAL A 673 -23.95 -54.92 -25.01
N PHE A 674 -23.00 -55.28 -25.90
CA PHE A 674 -21.61 -54.73 -25.91
C PHE A 674 -20.96 -54.54 -27.32
N TRP A 675 -19.88 -53.73 -27.42
CA TRP A 675 -19.14 -53.45 -28.67
C TRP A 675 -18.11 -54.54 -29.02
N SER A 676 -17.88 -54.79 -30.32
CA SER A 676 -16.75 -55.60 -30.82
C SER A 676 -15.43 -54.79 -30.90
N SER A 677 -14.32 -55.48 -31.13
CA SER A 677 -12.99 -54.86 -31.32
C SER A 677 -12.90 -54.06 -32.64
N TRP A 678 -12.07 -53.02 -32.64
CA TRP A 678 -11.87 -52.14 -33.80
C TRP A 678 -11.12 -52.85 -34.95
N SER A 679 -11.50 -52.52 -36.19
CA SER A 679 -10.76 -52.94 -37.39
C SER A 679 -9.37 -52.28 -37.47
N PRO A 680 -8.43 -52.84 -38.26
CA PRO A 680 -7.23 -52.12 -38.65
C PRO A 680 -7.57 -50.85 -39.45
N TRP A 681 -6.67 -49.88 -39.42
CA TRP A 681 -6.81 -48.59 -40.10
C TRP A 681 -6.72 -48.70 -41.62
N SER A 682 -7.49 -47.86 -42.34
CA SER A 682 -7.43 -47.75 -43.80
C SER A 682 -6.14 -47.07 -44.30
N LYS A 683 -5.86 -47.13 -45.60
CA LYS A 683 -4.75 -46.37 -46.19
C LYS A 683 -5.03 -44.86 -46.11
N CYS A 684 -3.97 -44.06 -46.00
CA CYS A 684 -4.09 -42.61 -45.93
C CYS A 684 -4.73 -42.04 -47.21
N SER A 685 -5.66 -41.10 -47.06
CA SER A 685 -6.40 -40.52 -48.20
C SER A 685 -5.57 -39.63 -49.13
N ALA A 686 -4.35 -39.25 -48.75
CA ALA A 686 -3.44 -38.42 -49.55
C ALA A 686 -1.97 -38.84 -49.33
N GLU A 687 -1.14 -38.75 -50.37
CA GLU A 687 0.26 -39.18 -50.33
C GLU A 687 1.22 -38.12 -49.74
N CYS A 688 0.94 -36.83 -49.90
CA CYS A 688 1.63 -35.70 -49.25
C CYS A 688 0.66 -34.53 -49.01
N GLY A 689 0.98 -33.63 -48.08
CA GLY A 689 0.18 -32.43 -47.76
C GLY A 689 -0.96 -32.64 -46.75
N GLY A 690 -1.04 -33.81 -46.13
CA GLY A 690 -2.01 -34.17 -45.09
C GLY A 690 -3.27 -34.89 -45.61
N GLY A 691 -3.46 -36.14 -45.19
CA GLY A 691 -4.63 -36.98 -45.42
C GLY A 691 -5.20 -37.58 -44.13
N VAL A 692 -6.26 -38.38 -44.23
CA VAL A 692 -6.94 -39.01 -43.09
C VAL A 692 -7.14 -40.51 -43.37
N HIS A 693 -6.92 -41.35 -42.35
CA HIS A 693 -7.24 -42.77 -42.36
C HIS A 693 -8.29 -43.10 -41.31
N SER A 694 -9.08 -44.17 -41.52
CA SER A 694 -10.27 -44.49 -40.73
C SER A 694 -10.36 -45.97 -40.35
N ARG A 695 -10.97 -46.28 -39.20
CA ARG A 695 -11.30 -47.66 -38.78
C ARG A 695 -12.71 -47.76 -38.17
N SER A 696 -13.30 -48.95 -38.16
CA SER A 696 -14.69 -49.19 -37.73
C SER A 696 -14.85 -50.37 -36.75
N ARG A 697 -15.91 -50.36 -35.93
CA ARG A 697 -16.33 -51.46 -35.04
C ARG A 697 -17.85 -51.63 -35.05
N ASN A 698 -18.34 -52.84 -34.72
CA ASN A 698 -19.76 -53.18 -34.75
C ASN A 698 -20.28 -53.52 -33.34
N CYS A 699 -21.59 -53.33 -33.11
CA CYS A 699 -22.25 -53.64 -31.85
C CYS A 699 -22.79 -55.07 -31.88
N GLU A 700 -22.42 -55.91 -30.91
CA GLU A 700 -22.88 -57.30 -30.82
C GLU A 700 -23.95 -57.44 -29.74
N ASN A 701 -24.99 -58.25 -30.02
CA ASN A 701 -26.18 -58.50 -29.20
C ASN A 701 -27.16 -57.32 -29.01
N GLY A 702 -27.18 -56.33 -29.91
CA GLY A 702 -28.23 -55.31 -29.96
C GLY A 702 -28.04 -54.27 -31.06
N ASN A 703 -29.07 -53.47 -31.33
CA ASN A 703 -29.11 -52.58 -32.49
C ASN A 703 -28.51 -51.18 -32.23
N SER A 704 -28.05 -50.89 -31.02
CA SER A 704 -27.52 -49.58 -30.62
C SER A 704 -26.63 -49.69 -29.38
N CYS A 705 -25.31 -49.65 -29.57
CA CYS A 705 -24.34 -49.50 -28.48
C CYS A 705 -23.98 -48.01 -28.27
N PRO A 706 -23.74 -47.54 -27.04
CA PRO A 706 -23.33 -46.15 -26.80
C PRO A 706 -21.88 -45.91 -27.25
N GLY A 707 -21.67 -45.01 -28.23
CA GLY A 707 -20.36 -44.64 -28.78
C GLY A 707 -20.36 -44.53 -30.30
N CYS A 708 -19.29 -44.00 -30.90
CA CYS A 708 -19.15 -43.94 -32.36
C CYS A 708 -18.64 -45.29 -32.91
N ALA A 709 -19.21 -45.72 -34.04
CA ALA A 709 -18.83 -46.95 -34.76
C ALA A 709 -17.66 -46.74 -35.74
N LEU A 710 -17.25 -45.49 -35.99
CA LEU A 710 -16.16 -45.10 -36.90
C LEU A 710 -15.24 -44.08 -36.24
N GLU A 711 -13.93 -44.23 -36.45
CA GLU A 711 -12.86 -43.38 -35.93
C GLU A 711 -11.93 -42.93 -37.08
N TYR A 712 -11.45 -41.68 -37.05
CA TYR A 712 -10.59 -41.07 -38.07
C TYR A 712 -9.31 -40.48 -37.45
N GLN A 713 -8.17 -40.57 -38.14
CA GLN A 713 -6.89 -39.99 -37.70
C GLN A 713 -6.10 -39.40 -38.89
N ALA A 714 -5.32 -38.34 -38.67
CA ALA A 714 -4.54 -37.67 -39.72
C ALA A 714 -3.21 -38.39 -40.04
N CYS A 715 -2.74 -38.31 -41.29
CA CYS A 715 -1.52 -38.96 -41.80
C CYS A 715 -0.87 -38.15 -42.96
N ASN A 716 0.41 -38.43 -43.28
CA ASN A 716 1.19 -37.84 -44.39
C ASN A 716 1.28 -36.29 -44.44
N LEU A 717 1.74 -35.65 -43.36
CA LEU A 717 1.74 -34.19 -43.17
C LEU A 717 2.90 -33.41 -43.83
N GLU A 718 3.75 -34.05 -44.64
CA GLU A 718 4.89 -33.37 -45.28
C GLU A 718 4.49 -32.63 -46.58
N SER A 719 5.19 -31.53 -46.90
CA SER A 719 4.86 -30.65 -48.05
C SER A 719 5.29 -31.23 -49.41
N CYS A 720 4.49 -31.03 -50.46
CA CYS A 720 4.72 -31.61 -51.81
C CYS A 720 5.73 -30.80 -52.69
N PRO A 721 6.44 -31.43 -53.66
CA PRO A 721 7.47 -30.79 -54.50
C PRO A 721 6.96 -29.83 -55.61
N GLU A 722 7.80 -28.86 -56.06
CA GLU A 722 7.43 -27.77 -56.99
C GLU A 722 7.65 -28.09 -58.48
N VAL A 723 6.65 -27.82 -59.34
CA VAL A 723 6.67 -28.09 -60.79
C VAL A 723 6.57 -26.79 -61.60
N ARG A 724 7.38 -26.65 -62.67
CA ARG A 724 7.38 -25.48 -63.60
C ARG A 724 7.26 -25.90 -65.07
N ARG A 725 6.36 -25.27 -65.84
CA ARG A 725 6.23 -25.47 -67.32
C ARG A 725 5.89 -24.19 -68.09
N ASN A 726 6.35 -24.10 -69.33
CA ASN A 726 6.09 -23.00 -70.28
C ASN A 726 5.29 -23.51 -71.49
N THR A 727 4.38 -22.71 -72.05
CA THR A 727 3.71 -23.07 -73.31
C THR A 727 4.56 -22.72 -74.55
N PRO A 728 4.32 -23.37 -75.71
CA PRO A 728 4.94 -22.99 -76.98
C PRO A 728 4.56 -21.56 -77.38
N TRP A 729 5.44 -20.89 -78.10
CA TRP A 729 5.13 -19.58 -78.68
C TRP A 729 4.07 -19.72 -79.77
N THR A 730 3.13 -18.77 -79.83
CA THR A 730 2.24 -18.66 -80.98
C THR A 730 3.01 -18.28 -82.25
N PRO A 731 2.45 -18.51 -83.46
CA PRO A 731 3.00 -17.97 -84.70
C PRO A 731 3.09 -16.43 -84.66
N TRP A 732 4.02 -15.87 -85.43
CA TRP A 732 4.14 -14.42 -85.61
C TRP A 732 2.90 -13.89 -86.36
N LEU A 733 2.17 -12.96 -85.74
CA LEU A 733 0.96 -12.37 -86.27
C LEU A 733 1.23 -10.88 -86.59
N PRO A 734 0.90 -10.39 -87.79
CA PRO A 734 1.11 -8.98 -88.14
C PRO A 734 0.16 -8.11 -87.31
N VAL A 735 0.70 -7.05 -86.70
CA VAL A 735 -0.05 -6.19 -85.77
C VAL A 735 -0.35 -4.82 -86.36
N ASN A 736 0.57 -4.23 -87.13
CA ASN A 736 0.34 -2.97 -87.86
C ASN A 736 1.17 -2.91 -89.15
N VAL A 737 0.57 -2.42 -90.23
CA VAL A 737 1.21 -2.11 -91.52
C VAL A 737 1.16 -0.60 -91.70
N THR A 738 2.31 0.05 -91.87
CA THR A 738 2.36 1.51 -92.11
C THR A 738 1.99 1.82 -93.56
N GLN A 739 1.50 3.03 -93.87
CA GLN A 739 1.15 3.44 -95.24
C GLN A 739 2.33 3.38 -96.24
N GLY A 740 3.57 3.18 -95.77
CA GLY A 740 4.77 2.90 -96.58
C GLY A 740 5.18 1.42 -96.68
N GLY A 741 4.36 0.48 -96.21
CA GLY A 741 4.51 -0.96 -96.47
C GLY A 741 5.37 -1.79 -95.52
N ALA A 742 6.08 -1.21 -94.54
CA ALA A 742 6.78 -2.01 -93.51
C ALA A 742 5.77 -2.65 -92.53
N ARG A 743 5.97 -3.94 -92.17
CA ARG A 743 5.07 -4.74 -91.30
C ARG A 743 5.72 -5.08 -89.95
N GLN A 744 4.94 -4.93 -88.88
CA GLN A 744 5.34 -5.36 -87.53
C GLN A 744 4.60 -6.64 -87.16
N GLU A 745 5.28 -7.65 -86.59
CA GLU A 745 4.69 -8.93 -86.20
C GLU A 745 4.93 -9.23 -84.70
N GLN A 746 3.95 -9.84 -84.00
CA GLN A 746 4.05 -10.26 -82.59
C GLN A 746 3.69 -11.72 -82.34
N ARG A 747 4.23 -12.31 -81.28
CA ARG A 747 3.83 -13.64 -80.76
C ARG A 747 3.88 -13.73 -79.24
N VAL A 748 3.21 -14.73 -78.65
CA VAL A 748 2.96 -14.81 -77.20
C VAL A 748 3.16 -16.23 -76.63
N ARG A 749 3.59 -16.35 -75.37
CA ARG A 749 3.56 -17.60 -74.57
C ARG A 749 3.25 -17.35 -73.08
N TYR A 750 2.96 -18.40 -72.31
CA TYR A 750 2.57 -18.33 -70.89
C TYR A 750 3.51 -19.22 -70.03
N VAL A 751 3.75 -18.84 -68.76
CA VAL A 751 4.65 -19.55 -67.82
C VAL A 751 3.96 -19.82 -66.48
N CYS A 752 4.01 -21.07 -65.99
CA CYS A 752 3.25 -21.53 -64.81
C CYS A 752 4.17 -22.23 -63.78
N ARG A 753 3.92 -22.02 -62.48
CA ARG A 753 4.64 -22.67 -61.35
C ARG A 753 3.66 -22.98 -60.20
N ALA A 754 3.71 -24.19 -59.61
CA ALA A 754 2.98 -24.55 -58.38
C ALA A 754 3.57 -25.81 -57.70
N GLN A 755 3.35 -25.97 -56.39
CA GLN A 755 3.70 -27.17 -55.59
C GLN A 755 2.47 -28.07 -55.49
N LEU A 756 2.47 -29.19 -56.21
CA LEU A 756 1.30 -30.07 -56.38
C LEU A 756 1.75 -31.53 -56.37
N ALA A 757 0.91 -32.43 -55.85
CA ALA A 757 1.18 -33.87 -55.83
C ALA A 757 1.14 -34.49 -57.24
N ASP A 758 0.31 -33.95 -58.16
CA ASP A 758 0.25 -34.35 -59.58
C ASP A 758 0.60 -33.16 -60.51
N PRO A 759 1.62 -33.28 -61.38
CA PRO A 759 2.01 -32.27 -62.36
C PRO A 759 0.94 -31.85 -63.39
N HIS A 760 -0.16 -32.60 -63.54
CA HIS A 760 -1.19 -32.34 -64.57
C HIS A 760 -2.23 -31.28 -64.18
N GLU A 761 -2.29 -30.87 -62.90
CA GLU A 761 -3.26 -29.90 -62.39
C GLU A 761 -2.77 -28.43 -62.47
N LEU A 762 -1.64 -28.19 -63.13
CA LEU A 762 -0.99 -26.89 -63.23
C LEU A 762 -1.76 -25.91 -64.17
N GLN A 763 -2.36 -24.86 -63.63
CA GLN A 763 -3.09 -23.85 -64.41
C GLN A 763 -2.22 -22.68 -64.93
N LEU A 764 -2.61 -22.10 -66.08
CA LEU A 764 -1.80 -21.19 -66.90
C LEU A 764 -1.48 -19.82 -66.25
N GLY A 765 -0.20 -19.51 -66.07
CA GLY A 765 0.32 -18.26 -65.49
C GLY A 765 0.79 -17.20 -66.51
N LYS A 766 1.25 -16.04 -66.03
CA LYS A 766 1.43 -14.76 -66.74
C LYS A 766 1.97 -14.82 -68.20
N ARG A 767 1.35 -13.99 -69.07
CA ARG A 767 1.59 -13.82 -70.53
C ARG A 767 2.92 -13.10 -70.83
N LYS A 768 3.73 -13.64 -71.74
CA LYS A 768 4.98 -13.03 -72.26
C LYS A 768 4.87 -12.85 -73.79
N VAL A 769 5.06 -11.63 -74.30
CA VAL A 769 4.90 -11.23 -75.73
C VAL A 769 6.26 -10.83 -76.31
N GLU A 770 6.49 -11.11 -77.60
CA GLU A 770 7.71 -10.80 -78.37
C GLU A 770 7.31 -10.13 -79.70
N THR A 771 8.03 -9.08 -80.14
CA THR A 771 7.67 -8.25 -81.31
C THR A 771 8.86 -8.06 -82.26
N ARG A 772 8.64 -8.06 -83.58
CA ARG A 772 9.66 -7.81 -84.62
C ARG A 772 9.18 -6.87 -85.74
N PHE A 773 10.09 -6.13 -86.37
CA PHE A 773 9.80 -5.24 -87.51
C PHE A 773 10.48 -5.71 -88.80
N CYS A 774 9.73 -5.72 -89.90
CA CYS A 774 10.19 -6.15 -91.22
C CYS A 774 10.06 -5.00 -92.23
N PRO A 775 11.17 -4.50 -92.83
CA PRO A 775 11.13 -3.55 -93.95
C PRO A 775 10.57 -4.21 -95.22
N ASN A 776 10.01 -3.42 -96.14
CA ASN A 776 9.24 -3.94 -97.28
C ASN A 776 10.07 -4.36 -98.51
N ASP A 777 11.40 -4.20 -98.49
CA ASP A 777 12.30 -4.50 -99.62
C ASP A 777 12.75 -5.97 -99.67
N GLY A 778 11.86 -6.92 -99.34
CA GLY A 778 11.91 -8.33 -99.76
C GLY A 778 13.19 -9.18 -99.60
N THR A 779 14.29 -8.68 -99.04
CA THR A 779 15.63 -9.28 -99.20
C THR A 779 16.51 -9.27 -97.94
N ALA A 780 16.01 -8.84 -96.77
CA ALA A 780 16.75 -8.96 -95.50
C ALA A 780 15.83 -9.31 -94.30
N THR A 781 16.35 -10.15 -93.40
CA THR A 781 15.70 -10.70 -92.20
C THR A 781 15.29 -9.63 -91.18
N CYS A 782 14.08 -9.75 -90.62
CA CYS A 782 13.51 -8.83 -89.64
C CYS A 782 14.32 -8.85 -88.33
N ASP A 783 14.87 -7.71 -87.94
CA ASP A 783 15.66 -7.56 -86.72
C ASP A 783 14.78 -7.11 -85.54
N THR A 784 15.11 -7.60 -84.35
CA THR A 784 14.40 -7.31 -83.10
C THR A 784 15.34 -6.58 -82.17
N ASP A 785 15.15 -5.28 -81.95
CA ASP A 785 15.50 -4.79 -80.62
C ASP A 785 14.65 -3.64 -80.09
N SER A 786 14.47 -3.81 -78.79
CA SER A 786 13.94 -2.98 -77.73
C SER A 786 13.86 -1.47 -77.94
N LEU A 787 12.68 -0.92 -77.71
CA LEU A 787 12.37 -0.03 -76.57
C LEU A 787 10.91 0.41 -76.74
N VAL A 788 10.08 0.06 -75.76
CA VAL A 788 9.42 1.03 -74.86
C VAL A 788 8.25 1.72 -75.54
N ASP A 789 7.09 1.23 -75.10
CA ASP A 789 6.05 2.00 -74.41
C ASP A 789 5.55 3.28 -75.09
N GLU A 790 4.38 3.67 -74.64
CA GLU A 790 3.83 4.98 -74.89
C GLU A 790 3.07 5.19 -76.22
N LEU A 791 1.79 4.96 -76.05
CA LEU A 791 0.78 6.02 -76.14
C LEU A 791 -0.10 6.00 -77.41
N LEU A 792 -1.29 5.48 -77.14
CA LEU A 792 -2.53 6.26 -77.21
C LEU A 792 -3.23 6.39 -78.57
N ARG A 793 -4.46 5.88 -78.51
CA ARG A 793 -5.70 6.64 -78.77
C ARG A 793 -6.06 6.90 -80.23
N THR A 794 -6.98 6.03 -80.69
CA THR A 794 -8.36 6.35 -81.17
C THR A 794 -8.53 7.33 -82.35
N PRO A 795 -9.74 7.58 -82.89
CA PRO A 795 -10.95 6.75 -83.07
C PRO A 795 -11.56 6.85 -84.50
N GLY A 796 -12.62 6.06 -84.76
CA GLY A 796 -13.66 6.32 -85.78
C GLY A 796 -13.36 5.72 -87.17
N VAL A 797 -14.30 5.21 -87.97
CA VAL A 797 -15.70 5.60 -88.22
C VAL A 797 -16.53 4.39 -88.74
N ARG A 798 -17.86 4.53 -88.61
CA ARG A 798 -19.01 3.61 -88.72
C ARG A 798 -19.39 3.14 -90.13
N LEU A 799 -20.18 2.05 -90.19
CA LEU A 799 -21.35 1.78 -91.08
C LEU A 799 -22.13 0.55 -90.51
N THR A 800 -23.14 0.74 -89.64
CA THR A 800 -24.62 0.73 -89.83
C THR A 800 -25.29 -0.63 -90.09
N GLY A 801 -26.15 -1.10 -89.17
CA GLY A 801 -27.19 -2.08 -89.50
C GLY A 801 -27.92 -2.87 -88.38
N SER A 802 -27.36 -3.06 -87.17
CA SER A 802 -28.02 -3.82 -86.07
C SER A 802 -27.48 -3.39 -84.69
N SER A 803 -28.35 -3.31 -83.67
CA SER A 803 -28.02 -2.76 -82.34
C SER A 803 -28.37 -3.71 -81.20
N TRP A 804 -27.43 -3.92 -80.29
CA TRP A 804 -27.71 -4.53 -78.99
C TRP A 804 -28.58 -3.59 -78.13
N SER A 805 -29.46 -4.16 -77.30
CA SER A 805 -30.08 -3.44 -76.19
C SER A 805 -29.05 -3.13 -75.10
N LEU A 806 -29.38 -2.18 -74.23
CA LEU A 806 -28.57 -1.89 -73.04
C LEU A 806 -28.52 -3.13 -72.15
N TRP A 807 -27.37 -3.36 -71.51
CA TRP A 807 -27.23 -4.43 -70.53
C TRP A 807 -28.19 -4.21 -69.37
N GLU A 808 -28.83 -5.29 -68.94
CA GLU A 808 -29.57 -5.33 -67.69
C GLU A 808 -28.63 -5.11 -66.49
N SER A 809 -29.21 -4.78 -65.33
CA SER A 809 -28.45 -4.68 -64.09
C SER A 809 -27.86 -6.04 -63.70
N TRP A 810 -26.71 -6.00 -63.02
CA TRP A 810 -26.09 -7.22 -62.49
C TRP A 810 -26.99 -7.90 -61.47
N THR A 811 -27.07 -9.23 -61.53
CA THR A 811 -27.69 -10.02 -60.47
C THR A 811 -26.93 -9.89 -59.16
N THR A 812 -27.57 -10.26 -58.05
CA THR A 812 -26.86 -10.47 -56.77
C THR A 812 -25.77 -11.53 -56.93
N CYS A 813 -24.73 -11.43 -56.09
CA CYS A 813 -23.62 -12.37 -56.13
C CYS A 813 -24.12 -13.77 -55.74
N SER A 814 -23.72 -14.81 -56.48
CA SER A 814 -24.16 -16.18 -56.22
C SER A 814 -23.75 -16.72 -54.85
N GLN A 815 -22.73 -16.13 -54.20
CA GLN A 815 -22.25 -16.50 -52.88
C GLN A 815 -21.82 -15.25 -52.08
N GLU A 816 -22.08 -15.25 -50.77
CA GLU A 816 -21.75 -14.14 -49.87
C GLU A 816 -20.26 -14.08 -49.50
N CYS A 817 -19.52 -15.19 -49.62
CA CYS A 817 -18.07 -15.28 -49.40
C CYS A 817 -17.48 -16.43 -50.25
N ALA A 818 -16.15 -16.48 -50.37
CA ALA A 818 -15.39 -17.48 -51.15
C ALA A 818 -15.60 -17.47 -52.68
N LYS A 819 -15.61 -16.28 -53.30
CA LYS A 819 -15.73 -16.01 -54.74
C LYS A 819 -17.02 -16.55 -55.37
N GLY A 820 -18.07 -15.74 -55.31
CA GLY A 820 -19.25 -15.91 -56.16
C GLY A 820 -19.08 -15.24 -57.51
N TYR A 821 -20.07 -15.40 -58.39
CA TYR A 821 -20.16 -14.64 -59.64
C TYR A 821 -21.54 -14.03 -59.78
N ARG A 822 -21.62 -12.93 -60.52
CA ARG A 822 -22.87 -12.29 -60.95
C ARG A 822 -22.91 -12.19 -62.46
N SER A 823 -24.11 -12.20 -63.02
CA SER A 823 -24.30 -12.12 -64.47
C SER A 823 -25.27 -11.01 -64.86
N ARG A 824 -25.16 -10.51 -66.09
CA ARG A 824 -26.17 -9.63 -66.71
C ARG A 824 -26.35 -9.99 -68.17
N LYS A 825 -27.53 -9.69 -68.73
CA LYS A 825 -27.91 -10.08 -70.09
C LYS A 825 -28.29 -8.86 -70.94
N ARG A 826 -28.14 -8.99 -72.26
CA ARG A 826 -28.65 -8.05 -73.27
C ARG A 826 -29.16 -8.81 -74.50
N THR A 827 -30.03 -8.19 -75.26
CA THR A 827 -30.75 -8.78 -76.39
C THR A 827 -30.48 -7.98 -77.68
N CYS A 828 -30.25 -8.66 -78.81
CA CYS A 828 -30.01 -8.02 -80.11
C CYS A 828 -31.33 -7.96 -80.89
N THR A 829 -31.75 -6.76 -81.28
CA THR A 829 -32.96 -6.55 -82.11
C THR A 829 -32.56 -6.24 -83.55
N GLY A 830 -33.12 -7.02 -84.50
CA GLY A 830 -33.00 -6.80 -85.95
C GLY A 830 -34.19 -6.00 -86.50
N MET A 831 -34.06 -5.50 -87.74
CA MET A 831 -35.04 -4.59 -88.37
C MET A 831 -36.45 -5.18 -88.54
N ASP A 832 -36.64 -6.49 -88.36
CA ASP A 832 -37.94 -7.18 -88.44
C ASP A 832 -38.60 -7.47 -87.08
N GLY A 833 -38.14 -6.83 -86.00
CA GLY A 833 -38.77 -6.86 -84.67
C GLY A 833 -38.78 -8.23 -83.95
N LYS A 834 -38.15 -9.26 -84.53
CA LYS A 834 -37.98 -10.59 -83.93
C LYS A 834 -36.52 -10.84 -83.54
N ASN A 835 -36.33 -11.41 -82.35
CA ASN A 835 -35.01 -11.70 -81.77
C ASN A 835 -34.23 -12.70 -82.64
N SER A 836 -33.19 -12.20 -83.33
CA SER A 836 -32.27 -13.02 -84.13
C SER A 836 -30.86 -12.93 -83.54
N PRO A 837 -30.43 -13.93 -82.74
CA PRO A 837 -29.22 -13.85 -81.89
C PRO A 837 -27.89 -13.78 -82.65
N ASN A 838 -27.88 -14.00 -83.97
CA ASN A 838 -26.66 -14.04 -84.78
C ASN A 838 -26.38 -12.73 -85.56
N ALA A 839 -27.25 -11.72 -85.44
CA ALA A 839 -27.14 -10.47 -86.20
C ALA A 839 -26.26 -9.39 -85.54
N CYS A 840 -25.85 -9.57 -84.28
CA CYS A 840 -24.97 -8.65 -83.56
C CYS A 840 -23.69 -9.36 -83.07
N ARG A 841 -22.53 -8.70 -83.17
CA ARG A 841 -21.23 -9.27 -82.75
C ARG A 841 -21.03 -9.13 -81.23
N GLY A 842 -20.78 -10.23 -80.52
CA GLY A 842 -20.53 -10.29 -79.07
C GLY A 842 -21.51 -11.18 -78.30
N SER A 843 -21.17 -11.60 -77.07
CA SER A 843 -22.05 -12.46 -76.25
C SER A 843 -23.27 -11.69 -75.70
N PRO A 844 -24.47 -12.29 -75.65
CA PRO A 844 -25.65 -11.71 -75.00
C PRO A 844 -25.63 -11.83 -73.46
N VAL A 845 -24.63 -12.50 -72.88
CA VAL A 845 -24.47 -12.67 -71.41
C VAL A 845 -23.03 -12.36 -71.00
N GLU A 846 -22.88 -11.61 -69.91
CA GLU A 846 -21.58 -11.23 -69.31
C GLU A 846 -21.51 -11.70 -67.84
N TYR A 847 -20.34 -12.19 -67.42
CA TYR A 847 -20.08 -12.70 -66.06
C TYR A 847 -18.96 -11.90 -65.38
N GLN A 848 -19.11 -11.66 -64.07
CA GLN A 848 -18.11 -10.98 -63.24
C GLN A 848 -17.99 -11.65 -61.86
N ASP A 849 -16.75 -11.85 -61.38
CA ASP A 849 -16.46 -12.38 -60.04
C ASP A 849 -16.80 -11.35 -58.94
N CYS A 850 -17.30 -11.82 -57.81
CA CYS A 850 -17.65 -11.02 -56.64
C CYS A 850 -17.38 -11.76 -55.31
N ASN A 851 -17.24 -11.04 -54.21
CA ASN A 851 -17.01 -11.55 -52.85
C ASN A 851 -15.78 -12.50 -52.67
N PRO A 852 -14.54 -12.05 -52.95
CA PRO A 852 -13.34 -12.89 -52.88
C PRO A 852 -12.82 -13.22 -51.46
N GLN A 853 -13.51 -12.79 -50.40
CA GLN A 853 -13.08 -12.97 -49.01
C GLN A 853 -13.46 -14.38 -48.47
N PRO A 854 -12.58 -15.08 -47.73
CA PRO A 854 -12.88 -16.41 -47.16
C PRO A 854 -13.84 -16.35 -45.95
N CYS A 855 -14.69 -17.38 -45.77
CA CYS A 855 -15.78 -17.40 -44.78
C CYS A 855 -15.34 -17.74 -43.31
N PRO A 856 -16.09 -17.29 -42.27
CA PRO A 856 -15.88 -17.64 -40.85
C PRO A 856 -16.23 -19.10 -40.52
N VAL A 857 -15.54 -19.73 -39.55
CA VAL A 857 -15.78 -21.14 -39.14
C VAL A 857 -16.22 -21.21 -37.68
N LYS A 858 -17.43 -21.76 -37.42
CA LYS A 858 -17.99 -21.97 -36.07
C LYS A 858 -17.37 -23.20 -35.40
N GLY A 859 -17.03 -23.08 -34.11
CA GLY A 859 -16.42 -24.18 -33.35
C GLY A 859 -17.42 -25.27 -32.96
N ALA A 860 -17.04 -26.55 -33.06
CA ALA A 860 -17.83 -27.67 -32.54
C ALA A 860 -17.01 -28.66 -31.69
N TRP A 861 -17.69 -29.27 -30.71
CA TRP A 861 -17.09 -30.20 -29.74
C TRP A 861 -16.62 -31.51 -30.37
N SER A 862 -15.49 -32.04 -29.92
CA SER A 862 -15.04 -33.41 -30.19
C SER A 862 -15.96 -34.43 -29.51
N CYS A 863 -15.83 -35.71 -29.89
CA CYS A 863 -16.40 -36.80 -29.13
C CYS A 863 -15.88 -36.79 -27.69
N TRP A 864 -16.71 -37.26 -26.75
CA TRP A 864 -16.30 -37.47 -25.36
C TRP A 864 -15.24 -38.56 -25.25
N SER A 865 -14.30 -38.39 -24.31
CA SER A 865 -13.37 -39.42 -23.90
C SER A 865 -14.11 -40.61 -23.29
N SER A 866 -13.42 -41.74 -23.16
CA SER A 866 -13.86 -42.82 -22.27
C SER A 866 -14.01 -42.30 -20.84
N TRP A 867 -14.94 -42.89 -20.09
CA TRP A 867 -15.09 -42.62 -18.66
C TRP A 867 -13.83 -43.02 -17.90
N SER A 868 -13.42 -42.21 -16.92
CA SER A 868 -12.38 -42.55 -15.98
C SER A 868 -12.77 -43.77 -15.13
N GLN A 869 -11.79 -44.40 -14.48
CA GLN A 869 -12.12 -45.36 -13.42
C GLN A 869 -12.87 -44.65 -12.28
N CYS A 870 -13.73 -45.40 -11.61
CA CYS A 870 -14.50 -44.87 -10.48
C CYS A 870 -13.55 -44.48 -9.34
N THR A 871 -13.73 -43.29 -8.76
CA THR A 871 -12.84 -42.79 -7.70
C THR A 871 -12.80 -43.65 -6.44
N VAL A 872 -13.83 -44.46 -6.18
CA VAL A 872 -13.84 -45.42 -5.08
C VAL A 872 -14.45 -46.77 -5.50
N PRO A 873 -14.00 -47.89 -4.92
CA PRO A 873 -14.49 -49.22 -5.27
C PRO A 873 -15.91 -49.52 -4.73
N CYS A 874 -16.36 -48.85 -3.67
CA CYS A 874 -17.69 -49.00 -3.05
C CYS A 874 -18.04 -47.71 -2.28
N GLY A 875 -19.31 -47.55 -1.87
CA GLY A 875 -19.77 -46.44 -1.04
C GLY A 875 -20.16 -45.17 -1.80
N GLY A 876 -20.15 -45.20 -3.14
CA GLY A 876 -20.45 -44.07 -4.02
C GLY A 876 -19.22 -43.25 -4.38
N GLY A 877 -18.71 -43.45 -5.60
CA GLY A 877 -17.68 -42.65 -6.25
C GLY A 877 -18.22 -41.90 -7.45
N HIS A 878 -17.34 -41.17 -8.13
CA HIS A 878 -17.63 -40.51 -9.40
C HIS A 878 -16.66 -40.99 -10.47
N TYR A 879 -17.15 -41.19 -11.69
CA TYR A 879 -16.32 -41.28 -12.89
C TYR A 879 -16.54 -40.02 -13.73
N GLN A 880 -15.50 -39.59 -14.45
CA GLN A 880 -15.47 -38.35 -15.21
C GLN A 880 -15.05 -38.62 -16.65
N ARG A 881 -15.56 -37.85 -17.61
CA ARG A 881 -15.08 -37.85 -19.00
C ARG A 881 -15.01 -36.42 -19.56
N THR A 882 -14.16 -36.21 -20.56
CA THR A 882 -13.86 -34.87 -21.10
C THR A 882 -13.99 -34.82 -22.63
N ARG A 883 -14.23 -33.64 -23.18
CA ARG A 883 -14.23 -33.38 -24.64
C ARG A 883 -13.56 -32.05 -24.95
N THR A 884 -13.00 -31.90 -26.15
CA THR A 884 -12.24 -30.71 -26.57
C THR A 884 -12.89 -30.02 -27.77
N CYS A 885 -12.80 -28.69 -27.87
CA CYS A 885 -13.42 -27.92 -28.94
C CYS A 885 -12.54 -27.89 -30.19
N THR A 886 -12.45 -29.03 -30.89
CA THR A 886 -11.46 -29.24 -31.97
C THR A 886 -12.05 -29.77 -33.28
N ASN A 887 -13.34 -30.06 -33.36
CA ASN A 887 -13.94 -30.73 -34.53
C ASN A 887 -15.21 -30.04 -35.08
N PRO A 888 -15.10 -28.91 -35.81
CA PRO A 888 -13.87 -28.17 -36.12
C PRO A 888 -13.54 -27.09 -35.07
N ALA A 889 -12.28 -26.68 -34.98
CA ALA A 889 -11.87 -25.58 -34.10
C ALA A 889 -12.38 -24.21 -34.65
N PRO A 890 -12.85 -23.29 -33.78
CA PRO A 890 -13.35 -21.99 -34.21
C PRO A 890 -12.21 -21.14 -34.80
N ALA A 891 -12.45 -20.52 -35.97
CA ALA A 891 -11.47 -19.70 -36.66
C ALA A 891 -12.11 -18.49 -37.35
N ARG A 892 -11.34 -17.40 -37.48
CA ARG A 892 -11.73 -16.18 -38.20
C ARG A 892 -13.08 -15.58 -37.72
N GLY A 893 -13.26 -15.52 -36.41
CA GLY A 893 -14.39 -14.83 -35.77
C GLY A 893 -15.69 -15.63 -35.64
N GLY A 894 -15.65 -16.97 -35.76
CA GLY A 894 -16.80 -17.83 -35.47
C GLY A 894 -16.98 -18.11 -33.97
N ASP A 895 -18.23 -18.44 -33.57
CA ASP A 895 -18.64 -18.66 -32.18
C ASP A 895 -17.85 -19.80 -31.49
N ILE A 896 -17.53 -19.62 -30.20
CA ILE A 896 -16.91 -20.65 -29.35
C ILE A 896 -17.88 -21.81 -29.05
N CYS A 897 -17.35 -23.00 -28.71
CA CYS A 897 -18.20 -24.14 -28.35
C CYS A 897 -18.97 -23.88 -27.04
N ILE A 898 -20.31 -23.89 -27.08
CA ILE A 898 -21.18 -23.67 -25.90
C ILE A 898 -21.54 -25.03 -25.26
N GLY A 899 -21.33 -25.17 -23.95
CA GLY A 899 -21.62 -26.39 -23.16
C GLY A 899 -20.50 -26.77 -22.18
N LEU A 900 -20.75 -27.72 -21.27
CA LEU A 900 -19.74 -28.21 -20.32
C LEU A 900 -18.69 -29.06 -21.05
N HIS A 901 -17.41 -28.81 -20.74
CA HIS A 901 -16.23 -29.54 -21.25
C HIS A 901 -15.90 -30.82 -20.45
N THR A 902 -16.53 -31.00 -19.29
CA THR A 902 -16.37 -32.09 -18.34
C THR A 902 -17.76 -32.61 -17.92
N GLU A 903 -17.93 -33.93 -17.87
CA GLU A 903 -19.17 -34.57 -17.40
C GLU A 903 -18.82 -35.57 -16.28
N GLU A 904 -19.62 -35.55 -15.20
CA GLU A 904 -19.41 -36.40 -14.02
C GLU A 904 -20.69 -37.21 -13.71
N ALA A 905 -20.52 -38.48 -13.34
CA ALA A 905 -21.63 -39.34 -12.93
C ALA A 905 -21.20 -40.32 -11.82
N LEU A 906 -22.21 -40.74 -11.03
CA LEU A 906 -22.00 -41.59 -9.85
C LEU A 906 -21.74 -43.05 -10.22
N CYS A 907 -20.86 -43.70 -9.48
CA CYS A 907 -20.47 -45.09 -9.65
C CYS A 907 -20.28 -45.81 -8.32
N ASN A 908 -20.32 -47.14 -8.34
CA ASN A 908 -20.09 -47.98 -7.16
C ASN A 908 -20.94 -47.60 -5.93
N THR A 909 -22.24 -47.39 -6.12
CA THR A 909 -23.21 -46.96 -5.09
C THR A 909 -23.61 -48.07 -4.10
N HIS A 910 -22.97 -49.24 -4.15
CA HIS A 910 -23.20 -50.32 -3.18
C HIS A 910 -22.45 -50.01 -1.87
N THR A 911 -23.00 -50.43 -0.73
CA THR A 911 -22.43 -50.15 0.60
C THR A 911 -21.16 -50.99 0.84
N CYS A 912 -20.10 -50.36 1.37
CA CYS A 912 -18.87 -51.06 1.77
C CYS A 912 -19.07 -51.77 3.12
N GLN A 913 -18.70 -53.06 3.23
CA GLN A 913 -18.58 -53.74 4.54
C GLN A 913 -17.20 -53.42 5.18
N GLY A 914 -17.20 -53.08 6.48
CA GLY A 914 -16.13 -52.32 7.15
C GLY A 914 -14.85 -53.06 7.59
N GLY A 915 -13.86 -52.24 8.01
CA GLY A 915 -12.50 -52.60 8.45
C GLY A 915 -11.43 -52.21 7.41
N TRP A 916 -10.36 -51.49 7.83
CA TRP A 916 -9.28 -50.84 7.03
C TRP A 916 -9.59 -50.57 5.55
N MET A 917 -9.57 -49.30 5.12
CA MET A 917 -9.66 -48.98 3.69
C MET A 917 -8.53 -49.67 2.89
N ALA A 918 -8.81 -49.95 1.61
CA ALA A 918 -7.80 -50.51 0.70
C ALA A 918 -6.55 -49.63 0.69
N TRP A 919 -5.37 -50.26 0.61
CA TRP A 919 -4.10 -49.55 0.51
C TRP A 919 -4.08 -48.65 -0.73
N THR A 920 -3.48 -47.48 -0.59
CA THR A 920 -3.11 -46.64 -1.74
C THR A 920 -2.09 -47.36 -2.63
N LEU A 921 -1.97 -46.91 -3.89
CA LEU A 921 -0.92 -47.38 -4.78
C LEU A 921 0.46 -47.05 -4.21
N TRP A 922 1.46 -47.88 -4.52
CA TRP A 922 2.84 -47.64 -4.14
C TRP A 922 3.34 -46.33 -4.73
N SER A 923 4.02 -45.51 -3.91
CA SER A 923 4.72 -44.32 -4.37
C SER A 923 5.84 -44.68 -5.34
N ALA A 924 6.30 -43.70 -6.12
CA ALA A 924 7.59 -43.81 -6.80
C ALA A 924 8.71 -44.03 -5.77
N CYS A 925 9.82 -44.62 -6.21
CA CYS A 925 10.99 -44.86 -5.36
C CYS A 925 11.56 -43.53 -4.88
N ASP A 926 11.76 -43.42 -3.57
CA ASP A 926 12.52 -42.32 -2.97
C ASP A 926 14.04 -42.54 -3.11
N ASP A 927 14.85 -41.53 -2.76
CA ASP A 927 16.32 -41.54 -2.95
C ASP A 927 17.05 -42.68 -2.21
N LEU A 928 16.34 -43.38 -1.32
CA LEU A 928 16.81 -44.54 -0.56
C LEU A 928 16.33 -45.89 -1.15
N GLY A 929 15.60 -45.88 -2.27
CA GLY A 929 15.15 -47.09 -2.98
C GLY A 929 13.87 -47.73 -2.44
N LEU A 930 13.06 -47.00 -1.65
CA LEU A 930 11.84 -47.51 -1.04
C LEU A 930 10.58 -46.91 -1.70
N GLN A 931 9.55 -47.73 -1.83
CA GLN A 931 8.20 -47.30 -2.14
C GLN A 931 7.38 -47.33 -0.85
N SER A 932 6.50 -46.34 -0.67
CA SER A 932 5.59 -46.27 0.47
C SER A 932 4.13 -46.28 0.01
N ARG A 933 3.25 -46.85 0.82
CA ARG A 933 1.79 -46.76 0.64
C ARG A 933 1.09 -46.62 1.99
N THR A 934 -0.06 -45.97 2.00
CA THR A 934 -0.84 -45.65 3.20
C THR A 934 -2.28 -46.14 3.10
N ARG A 935 -2.92 -46.39 4.26
CA ARG A 935 -4.35 -46.72 4.38
C ARG A 935 -4.98 -45.99 5.56
N VAL A 936 -6.27 -45.69 5.46
CA VAL A 936 -7.02 -44.94 6.48
C VAL A 936 -8.04 -45.84 7.17
N CYS A 937 -8.21 -45.66 8.48
CA CYS A 937 -9.23 -46.37 9.25
C CYS A 937 -10.60 -45.71 9.00
N GLY A 938 -11.57 -46.50 8.53
CA GLY A 938 -12.94 -46.02 8.27
C GLY A 938 -13.73 -45.82 9.57
N ASN A 939 -14.58 -44.80 9.61
CA ASN A 939 -15.19 -44.28 10.84
C ASN A 939 -16.49 -44.99 11.24
N GLN A 940 -16.46 -46.33 11.33
CA GLN A 940 -17.58 -47.11 11.90
C GLN A 940 -17.08 -48.26 12.79
N GLY A 941 -17.05 -48.00 14.10
CA GLY A 941 -17.38 -48.98 15.14
C GLY A 941 -16.39 -50.10 15.48
N SER A 942 -15.28 -50.29 14.76
CA SER A 942 -14.25 -51.30 15.13
C SER A 942 -12.83 -50.71 15.11
N PRO A 943 -12.00 -50.97 16.14
CA PRO A 943 -10.64 -50.45 16.21
C PRO A 943 -9.74 -51.12 15.16
N CYS A 944 -9.09 -50.30 14.33
CA CYS A 944 -8.18 -50.75 13.29
C CYS A 944 -6.83 -51.20 13.90
N ALA A 945 -6.59 -52.51 13.96
CA ALA A 945 -5.31 -53.07 14.40
C ALA A 945 -4.31 -53.17 13.23
N GLY A 946 -3.10 -52.64 13.41
CA GLY A 946 -1.99 -52.67 12.43
C GLY A 946 -1.51 -51.28 12.00
N ASN A 947 -0.39 -51.23 11.26
CA ASN A 947 0.18 -49.95 10.79
C ASN A 947 -0.65 -49.35 9.63
N SER A 948 -0.71 -48.02 9.61
CA SER A 948 -1.35 -47.22 8.56
C SER A 948 -0.43 -46.95 7.36
N THR A 949 0.86 -47.29 7.46
CA THR A 949 1.88 -47.09 6.44
C THR A 949 2.72 -48.36 6.23
N GLN A 950 3.06 -48.66 4.97
CA GLN A 950 3.88 -49.81 4.58
C GLN A 950 4.95 -49.37 3.58
N TYR A 951 6.16 -49.93 3.72
CA TYR A 951 7.31 -49.68 2.84
C TYR A 951 7.74 -50.97 2.12
N ARG A 952 8.29 -50.84 0.91
CA ARG A 952 8.79 -51.93 0.06
C ARG A 952 10.01 -51.48 -0.72
N ASP A 953 10.97 -52.36 -0.93
CA ASP A 953 12.13 -52.10 -1.79
C ASP A 953 11.74 -52.18 -3.29
N CYS A 954 12.35 -51.35 -4.12
CA CYS A 954 11.95 -51.19 -5.52
C CYS A 954 12.27 -52.39 -6.43
N ASN A 955 13.06 -53.37 -5.96
CA ASN A 955 13.66 -54.41 -6.80
C ASN A 955 13.00 -55.82 -6.76
N GLU A 956 11.77 -55.97 -6.25
CA GLU A 956 11.06 -57.27 -6.31
C GLU A 956 10.01 -57.33 -7.43
N ILE A 957 10.27 -58.21 -8.42
CA ILE A 957 9.36 -58.59 -9.52
C ILE A 957 8.33 -59.60 -9.00
N PRO A 958 6.99 -59.40 -9.16
CA PRO A 958 6.00 -60.37 -8.72
C PRO A 958 5.84 -61.53 -9.73
N ALA A 959 5.86 -62.77 -9.22
CA ALA A 959 5.40 -63.96 -9.93
C ALA A 959 3.86 -63.96 -10.11
N PRO A 960 3.31 -64.57 -11.18
CA PRO A 960 1.88 -64.57 -11.45
C PRO A 960 1.15 -65.66 -10.65
N GLU A 961 0.07 -65.30 -9.94
CA GLU A 961 -0.88 -66.25 -9.37
C GLU A 961 -2.07 -66.51 -10.29
N CYS A 962 -2.42 -67.79 -10.37
CA CYS A 962 -3.33 -68.42 -11.32
C CYS A 962 -4.80 -68.12 -11.07
N VAL A 963 -5.53 -67.91 -12.16
CA VAL A 963 -7.00 -67.98 -12.26
C VAL A 963 -7.45 -69.44 -12.17
N SER A 964 -8.45 -69.71 -11.33
CA SER A 964 -9.18 -70.97 -11.27
C SER A 964 -10.32 -71.01 -12.30
N PRO A 965 -10.47 -72.11 -13.05
CA PRO A 965 -11.83 -72.54 -13.41
C PRO A 965 -12.00 -74.06 -13.42
N SER A 966 -13.11 -74.56 -12.86
CA SER A 966 -13.59 -75.92 -13.13
C SER A 966 -15.09 -76.10 -12.85
N VAL A 967 -15.88 -76.08 -13.93
CA VAL A 967 -17.08 -76.92 -14.11
C VAL A 967 -17.00 -77.58 -15.51
N ILE A 968 -16.76 -78.89 -15.49
CA ILE A 968 -17.25 -79.97 -16.36
C ILE A 968 -17.19 -79.76 -17.89
N ALA A 969 -16.34 -80.52 -18.60
CA ALA A 969 -16.77 -81.68 -19.38
C ALA A 969 -15.59 -82.36 -20.11
N ARG A 970 -15.58 -83.70 -20.03
CA ARG A 970 -14.69 -84.63 -20.74
C ARG A 970 -15.02 -84.65 -22.23
N LEU A 971 -14.01 -84.83 -23.10
CA LEU A 971 -13.87 -85.99 -24.01
C LEU A 971 -12.72 -85.78 -25.03
N HIS A 972 -11.65 -86.53 -24.79
CA HIS A 972 -10.98 -87.45 -25.71
C HIS A 972 -10.36 -87.03 -27.07
N ILE A 973 -9.10 -87.49 -27.18
CA ILE A 973 -8.34 -87.98 -28.36
C ILE A 973 -7.46 -86.94 -29.08
N GLY A 974 -6.14 -87.07 -28.88
CA GLY A 974 -5.10 -86.38 -29.66
C GLY A 974 -4.72 -87.17 -30.92
N PRO A 975 -3.43 -87.23 -31.28
CA PRO A 975 -2.46 -86.14 -31.48
C PRO A 975 -2.12 -86.06 -32.99
N VAL A 976 -1.15 -85.21 -33.41
CA VAL A 976 -0.19 -85.46 -34.52
C VAL A 976 0.69 -84.23 -34.73
N THR A 977 1.93 -84.35 -34.25
CA THR A 977 3.19 -84.15 -34.98
C THR A 977 3.25 -83.14 -36.15
N ALA A 978 4.04 -82.08 -35.95
CA ALA A 978 5.46 -82.02 -36.33
C ALA A 978 5.92 -80.93 -37.33
N VAL A 979 7.22 -80.65 -37.17
CA VAL A 979 8.21 -80.20 -38.16
C VAL A 979 8.47 -78.69 -38.26
N LEU A 980 9.47 -78.25 -37.47
CA LEU A 980 10.47 -77.23 -37.86
C LEU A 980 11.31 -77.75 -39.05
N PRO A 981 11.91 -76.87 -39.88
CA PRO A 981 13.34 -76.54 -39.68
C PRO A 981 13.64 -75.03 -39.82
N PHE A 982 14.53 -74.46 -39.00
CA PHE A 982 15.96 -74.13 -39.29
C PHE A 982 16.16 -73.17 -40.50
N ARG A 983 16.97 -72.11 -40.45
CA ARG A 983 18.37 -72.04 -39.96
C ARG A 983 18.88 -70.59 -40.04
N GLY A 984 19.89 -70.26 -39.23
CA GLY A 984 20.94 -69.28 -39.61
C GLY A 984 20.96 -67.95 -38.83
N VAL A 985 21.46 -67.82 -37.60
CA VAL A 985 22.84 -67.99 -37.06
C VAL A 985 23.67 -66.70 -37.02
N ASN A 986 24.12 -66.41 -35.79
CA ASN A 986 25.32 -65.69 -35.32
C ASN A 986 25.31 -64.16 -35.20
N ARG A 987 25.92 -63.54 -34.18
CA ARG A 987 26.37 -63.91 -32.80
C ARG A 987 27.24 -62.73 -32.33
N GLY A 988 27.30 -62.51 -31.01
CA GLY A 988 28.48 -61.98 -30.32
C GLY A 988 28.34 -60.50 -29.93
N GLN A 989 27.95 -60.20 -28.69
CA GLN A 989 28.79 -60.16 -27.47
C GLN A 989 29.72 -58.95 -27.41
N GLN A 990 29.36 -57.99 -26.56
CA GLN A 990 30.05 -57.77 -25.29
C GLN A 990 29.05 -57.29 -24.24
#